data_AF-A0A9D1PS41-F1
#
_entry.id   AF-A0A9D1PS41-F1
#
_cell.length_a   1.000
_cell.length_b   1.000
_cell.length_c   1.000
_cell.angle_alpha   90.00
_cell.angle_beta   90.00
_cell.angle_gamma   90.00
#
_symmetry.space_group_name_H-M   'P 1'
#
loop_
_entity.id
_entity.type
_entity.pdbx_description
1 polymer ?
#
loop_
_entity_poly.entity_id
_entity_poly.type
_entity_poly.pdbx_seq_one_letter_code
_entity_poly.pdbx_strand_id
1 'polypeptide(L)'
;MKITTRIFLLLLAVLLVFSQASFVIASKAQPQGGQNTVSVTISVSDDEFLFPPSEVSVSPLLDSKYGYTEQNDTVSVLDALILVHEQLLGGAFTPETSRDYLDISSGFITKILGEDAAASSFFVNDVQPNDGILNPIYGSYTGYTADRSYLNDGDRVCCFFYQDKSYWSDYYAFFDKTELTCAANEDVFLTLNGFSSFFGCYPQEQIAQFTEPLSDIRILCGTDKNALSGTEAVTNSDGTAVLNFSEPGRYYISAESCSDGFTYFSLPWCTVNVSDSSTEAEPSTVPERTFEPSEQPAETAQPQEPDRRIEALISNISASYYNTTDAWTLFDMVCGGYGDELENKDESIKKLIDETYASSSVGETAKNCIVLKALGTDPARLRTTDGVTFSALAKLQSFKAEDMTYVTDGIFALTAYNAAGFDPSSGLTCDELISYILSSRNDDGLYGYTYGGENFPDYDSTAMALSALAPYCAVSSEVSSAVDNILSKLSEIQSESGTFYSSNTDAMVIIGLAALGIDPGTDPRFAKSGGSLIDGLLSYALPGNSGFGYNNDYEFNSLATEQSFRALIAYTGLTENGTYNIYDIIPLKTDNTGGSGMGTGGGNTGFGTSNITVTVRVVGDTVHGEKEHSGAYPVWIPDVKRSAAGGTKASEVLKSVLTDNGYTVAGVESGYISSITTPGGVELGELTNGAQSGWLYTVNGVSPSVGINSYTLKDNDIIVLYYSDDYTKDTGSNTSGGAVSGGNAAASPQPSASAVPQPSASAVPQAGESQYTDLTNEHWAWDHITEMSDSGILRGYDDGTFRPEAYTTRAEFAMIVCRIFANSGNTPMNAALEFEDVENGAWYRAAVGWAAYNGIVKGVVNGGHTVFMPDENISREDICVILSRTGKRFGISADGSAAADEFTDAADISDYAADSVEEMRVRGIVNGKDGGRFAPKESATRAEVCKMVALSLLDFK
;
A
#
# COMPACT_ATOMS: atom_id res chain seq x y z
N MET A 1 -18.87 32.60 30.19
CA MET A 1 -20.16 32.55 30.93
C MET A 1 -21.21 31.85 30.07
N LYS A 2 -21.24 30.52 30.08
CA LYS A 2 -22.41 29.71 29.68
C LYS A 2 -22.40 28.40 30.49
N ILE A 3 -22.63 28.58 31.80
CA ILE A 3 -23.09 27.51 32.69
C ILE A 3 -24.58 27.28 32.40
N THR A 4 -25.02 26.03 32.56
CA THR A 4 -26.39 25.51 32.57
C THR A 4 -27.08 25.34 31.21
N THR A 5 -27.16 24.09 30.72
CA THR A 5 -28.37 23.25 30.82
C THR A 5 -28.00 21.78 30.64
N ARG A 6 -28.45 20.96 31.59
CA ARG A 6 -28.10 19.55 31.84
C ARG A 6 -29.36 18.68 31.62
N ILE A 7 -29.16 17.38 31.35
CA ILE A 7 -30.02 16.20 31.65
C ILE A 7 -30.93 15.65 30.52
N PHE A 8 -30.47 14.58 29.84
CA PHE A 8 -31.06 13.21 29.68
C PHE A 8 -30.34 12.51 28.50
N LEU A 9 -29.45 11.53 28.70
CA LEU A 9 -29.79 10.10 28.67
C LEU A 9 -28.64 9.30 29.28
N LEU A 10 -28.85 8.84 30.51
CA LEU A 10 -27.93 8.05 31.31
C LEU A 10 -28.58 6.68 31.49
N LEU A 11 -28.50 5.81 30.47
CA LEU A 11 -29.00 4.42 30.52
C LEU A 11 -28.58 3.61 29.29
N LEU A 12 -27.27 3.39 29.11
CA LEU A 12 -26.75 2.25 28.32
C LEU A 12 -25.31 1.82 28.69
N ALA A 13 -24.76 2.33 29.80
CA ALA A 13 -23.37 2.07 30.23
C ALA A 13 -23.23 1.06 31.40
N VAL A 14 -24.21 0.17 31.63
CA VAL A 14 -24.20 -0.77 32.77
C VAL A 14 -23.96 -2.25 32.37
N LEU A 15 -23.70 -2.57 31.10
CA LEU A 15 -23.58 -3.98 30.67
C LEU A 15 -22.16 -4.51 30.40
N LEU A 16 -21.08 -3.75 30.60
CA LEU A 16 -19.72 -4.25 30.34
C LEU A 16 -18.68 -3.90 31.42
N VAL A 17 -19.05 -4.00 32.70
CA VAL A 17 -18.07 -4.16 33.78
C VAL A 17 -18.55 -5.26 34.73
N PHE A 18 -18.01 -6.47 34.59
CA PHE A 18 -17.61 -7.38 35.66
C PHE A 18 -17.10 -8.70 35.05
N SER A 19 -15.78 -8.88 35.00
CA SER A 19 -15.18 -9.99 35.75
C SER A 19 -13.76 -9.59 36.13
N GLN A 20 -13.55 -9.45 37.44
CA GLN A 20 -12.24 -9.22 38.06
C GLN A 20 -11.77 -10.54 38.66
N ALA A 21 -10.43 -10.67 38.65
CA ALA A 21 -9.57 -11.54 39.45
C ALA A 21 -9.24 -12.94 38.92
N SER A 22 -8.05 -13.07 38.34
CA SER A 22 -6.90 -13.60 39.10
C SER A 22 -5.57 -13.06 38.56
N PHE A 23 -4.75 -12.58 39.49
CA PHE A 23 -3.38 -12.10 39.33
C PHE A 23 -2.44 -13.14 38.72
N VAL A 24 -1.60 -12.73 37.76
CA VAL A 24 -0.18 -13.13 37.71
C VAL A 24 0.66 -11.89 37.37
N ILE A 25 1.62 -11.61 38.26
CA ILE A 25 2.69 -10.62 38.11
C ILE A 25 3.81 -11.23 37.24
N ALA A 26 4.26 -10.50 36.21
CA ALA A 26 5.66 -10.34 35.75
C ALA A 26 5.68 -9.86 34.29
N SER A 27 6.52 -8.95 33.81
CA SER A 27 7.48 -8.02 34.44
C SER A 27 8.06 -7.10 33.36
N LYS A 28 8.10 -5.79 33.64
CA LYS A 28 8.97 -4.70 33.13
C LYS A 28 9.40 -4.69 31.64
N ALA A 29 9.06 -3.60 30.97
CA ALA A 29 10.10 -2.67 30.51
C ALA A 29 10.07 -1.44 31.43
N GLN A 30 11.02 -1.36 32.37
CA GLN A 30 11.35 -0.07 32.98
C GLN A 30 12.50 0.54 32.20
N PRO A 31 12.46 1.84 31.92
CA PRO A 31 13.66 2.59 31.58
C PRO A 31 14.65 2.49 32.76
N GLN A 32 15.92 2.19 32.48
CA GLN A 32 16.99 2.45 33.43
C GLN A 32 17.44 3.90 33.29
N GLY A 33 17.25 4.70 34.36
CA GLY A 33 17.81 6.05 34.55
C GLY A 33 16.93 7.17 33.98
N GLY A 34 16.62 8.27 34.67
CA GLY A 34 17.00 8.80 35.97
C GLY A 34 16.10 10.00 36.31
N GLN A 35 16.34 10.64 37.46
CA GLN A 35 15.57 11.76 38.05
C GLN A 35 15.59 13.09 37.25
N ASN A 36 15.61 13.03 35.93
CA ASN A 36 15.88 14.20 35.11
C ASN A 36 14.58 14.87 34.66
N THR A 37 14.53 16.18 34.85
CA THR A 37 13.58 17.06 34.17
C THR A 37 13.73 16.88 32.66
N VAL A 38 12.62 16.76 31.94
CA VAL A 38 12.58 16.71 30.46
C VAL A 38 11.98 17.99 29.90
N SER A 39 12.47 18.44 28.74
CA SER A 39 11.86 19.51 27.95
C SER A 39 10.87 18.88 26.98
N VAL A 40 9.60 19.29 27.01
CA VAL A 40 8.56 18.79 26.09
C VAL A 40 7.77 19.95 25.51
N THR A 41 7.24 19.79 24.31
CA THR A 41 6.28 20.76 23.75
C THR A 41 4.86 20.27 23.99
N ILE A 42 4.06 20.99 24.77
CA ILE A 42 2.67 20.61 25.08
C ILE A 42 1.66 21.65 24.56
N SER A 43 0.52 21.16 24.06
CA SER A 43 -0.67 21.95 23.74
C SER A 43 -1.94 21.35 24.34
N VAL A 44 -2.92 22.21 24.65
CA VAL A 44 -4.28 21.84 25.05
C VAL A 44 -5.28 22.65 24.21
N SER A 45 -6.22 21.98 23.55
CA SER A 45 -7.21 22.65 22.68
C SER A 45 -8.66 22.16 22.86
N ASP A 46 -9.62 23.07 22.70
CA ASP A 46 -11.08 22.85 22.66
C ASP A 46 -11.67 23.87 21.68
N ASP A 47 -11.81 23.50 20.41
CA ASP A 47 -12.07 24.37 19.23
C ASP A 47 -11.05 25.51 18.98
N GLU A 48 -10.33 25.93 20.02
CA GLU A 48 -9.24 26.90 20.05
C GLU A 48 -8.14 26.41 21.01
N PHE A 49 -6.94 26.98 20.94
CA PHE A 49 -5.89 26.66 21.91
C PHE A 49 -6.22 27.25 23.29
N LEU A 50 -6.56 26.38 24.25
CA LEU A 50 -6.64 26.74 25.67
C LEU A 50 -5.24 26.93 26.27
N PHE A 51 -4.27 26.16 25.76
CA PHE A 51 -2.84 26.33 25.99
C PHE A 51 -2.11 26.05 24.66
N PRO A 52 -1.58 27.06 23.97
CA PRO A 52 -0.94 26.84 22.68
C PRO A 52 0.38 26.07 22.83
N PRO A 53 0.86 25.41 21.76
CA PRO A 53 2.11 24.66 21.76
C PRO A 53 3.24 25.46 22.40
N SER A 54 3.72 24.96 23.55
CA SER A 54 4.73 25.63 24.34
C SER A 54 5.73 24.62 24.89
N GLU A 55 7.02 24.95 24.77
CA GLU A 55 8.06 24.18 25.42
C GLU A 55 8.00 24.41 26.93
N VAL A 56 7.99 23.32 27.69
CA VAL A 56 7.92 23.31 29.15
C VAL A 56 8.90 22.29 29.73
N SER A 57 9.55 22.66 30.83
CA SER A 57 10.45 21.76 31.56
C SER A 57 9.70 21.02 32.65
N VAL A 58 9.42 19.73 32.45
CA VAL A 58 8.60 18.91 33.35
C VAL A 58 9.50 18.09 34.26
N SER A 59 9.32 18.27 35.57
CA SER A 59 10.10 17.54 36.58
C SER A 59 9.36 16.28 37.03
N PRO A 60 10.06 15.18 37.35
CA PRO A 60 9.42 13.96 37.86
C PRO A 60 8.76 14.19 39.23
N LEU A 61 7.83 13.30 39.60
CA LEU A 61 7.08 13.31 40.87
C LEU A 61 6.10 14.49 41.02
N LEU A 62 5.75 15.21 39.95
CA LEU A 62 4.83 16.34 40.04
C LEU A 62 3.41 15.83 40.33
N ASP A 63 3.01 14.73 39.69
CA ASP A 63 1.79 13.98 39.98
C ASP A 63 1.67 13.57 41.46
N SER A 64 2.76 13.10 42.04
CA SER A 64 2.87 12.65 43.42
C SER A 64 2.81 13.84 44.39
N LYS A 65 3.46 14.97 44.05
CA LYS A 65 3.38 16.24 44.81
C LYS A 65 1.93 16.73 44.94
N TYR A 66 1.13 16.55 43.90
CA TYR A 66 -0.29 16.93 43.89
C TYR A 66 -1.23 15.81 44.36
N GLY A 67 -0.70 14.65 44.78
CA GLY A 67 -1.48 13.55 45.35
C GLY A 67 -2.35 12.81 44.32
N TYR A 68 -1.94 12.78 43.05
CA TYR A 68 -2.59 11.98 42.01
C TYR A 68 -2.13 10.52 42.02
N THR A 69 -0.86 10.26 42.34
CA THR A 69 -0.25 8.93 42.37
C THR A 69 0.59 8.71 43.65
N GLU A 70 0.86 7.44 44.01
CA GLU A 70 1.56 7.11 45.27
C GLU A 70 3.10 7.18 45.16
N GLN A 71 3.68 6.98 43.97
CA GLN A 71 5.08 7.26 43.63
C GLN A 71 5.34 6.91 42.16
N ASN A 72 5.57 7.92 41.32
CA ASN A 72 6.02 7.75 39.94
C ASN A 72 7.30 8.57 39.71
N ASP A 73 8.45 7.89 39.58
CA ASP A 73 9.75 8.55 39.43
C ASP A 73 10.10 8.90 37.97
N THR A 74 9.15 8.72 37.05
CA THR A 74 9.28 9.00 35.62
C THR A 74 8.30 10.10 35.22
N VAL A 75 8.72 11.01 34.35
CA VAL A 75 7.84 12.08 33.83
C VAL A 75 6.77 11.49 32.90
N SER A 76 5.53 11.88 33.10
CA SER A 76 4.35 11.43 32.35
C SER A 76 3.55 12.57 31.71
N VAL A 77 2.61 12.22 30.84
CA VAL A 77 1.62 13.17 30.29
C VAL A 77 0.83 13.85 31.41
N LEU A 78 0.54 13.16 32.51
CA LEU A 78 -0.10 13.76 33.68
C LEU A 78 0.77 14.85 34.33
N ASP A 79 2.08 14.64 34.45
CA ASP A 79 2.99 15.67 34.97
C ASP A 79 3.01 16.91 34.07
N ALA A 80 3.01 16.72 32.75
CA ALA A 80 2.96 17.83 31.79
C ALA A 80 1.62 18.60 31.89
N LEU A 81 0.49 17.90 32.04
CA LEU A 81 -0.82 18.53 32.25
C LEU A 81 -0.88 19.30 33.58
N ILE A 82 -0.29 18.78 34.66
CA ILE A 82 -0.20 19.51 35.94
C ILE A 82 0.55 20.83 35.75
N LEU A 83 1.66 20.82 35.02
CA LEU A 83 2.44 22.02 34.75
C LEU A 83 1.66 23.05 33.92
N VAL A 84 0.88 22.60 32.92
CA VAL A 84 -0.05 23.47 32.18
C VAL A 84 -1.04 24.16 33.13
N HIS A 85 -1.60 23.41 34.09
CA HIS A 85 -2.53 23.98 35.07
C HIS A 85 -1.82 24.93 36.06
N GLU A 86 -0.60 24.63 36.51
CA GLU A 86 0.20 25.55 37.33
C GLU A 86 0.43 26.87 36.60
N GLN A 87 0.75 26.84 35.30
CA GLN A 87 1.00 28.04 34.50
C GLN A 87 -0.25 28.88 34.27
N LEU A 88 -1.39 28.24 33.97
CA LEU A 88 -2.64 28.93 33.67
C LEU A 88 -3.36 29.45 34.91
N LEU A 89 -3.37 28.67 36.00
CA LEU A 89 -4.19 28.93 37.19
C LEU A 89 -3.38 29.49 38.37
N GLY A 90 -2.05 29.34 38.35
CA GLY A 90 -1.16 29.85 39.39
C GLY A 90 -1.58 29.40 40.78
N GLY A 91 -1.75 30.36 41.70
CA GLY A 91 -2.10 30.09 43.10
C GLY A 91 -3.48 29.45 43.34
N ALA A 92 -4.32 29.32 42.30
CA ALA A 92 -5.58 28.58 42.40
C ALA A 92 -5.40 27.06 42.26
N PHE A 93 -4.28 26.60 41.68
CA PHE A 93 -3.96 25.19 41.53
C PHE A 93 -3.00 24.74 42.64
N THR A 94 -3.55 24.15 43.69
CA THR A 94 -2.82 23.66 44.87
C THR A 94 -3.12 22.18 45.09
N PRO A 95 -2.33 21.41 45.86
CA PRO A 95 -2.66 20.00 46.16
C PRO A 95 -4.07 19.79 46.74
N GLU A 96 -4.62 20.78 47.46
CA GLU A 96 -5.96 20.73 48.02
C GLU A 96 -7.07 21.04 47.00
N THR A 97 -6.78 21.83 45.96
CA THR A 97 -7.76 22.32 44.97
C THR A 97 -7.54 21.77 43.57
N SER A 98 -6.47 21.05 43.31
CA SER A 98 -6.07 20.59 41.97
C SER A 98 -7.14 19.74 41.30
N ARG A 99 -7.83 18.88 42.06
CA ARG A 99 -8.94 18.02 41.59
C ARG A 99 -10.19 18.78 41.16
N ASP A 100 -10.31 20.06 41.53
CA ASP A 100 -11.37 20.90 40.99
C ASP A 100 -11.11 21.28 39.54
N TYR A 101 -9.86 21.22 39.07
CA TYR A 101 -9.42 21.65 37.75
C TYR A 101 -8.90 20.51 36.86
N LEU A 102 -8.04 19.64 37.39
CA LEU A 102 -7.50 18.46 36.72
C LEU A 102 -7.84 17.23 37.56
N ASP A 103 -8.55 16.25 37.02
CA ASP A 103 -8.86 15.03 37.75
C ASP A 103 -8.72 13.81 36.85
N ILE A 104 -8.35 12.70 37.48
CA ILE A 104 -8.19 11.39 36.83
C ILE A 104 -8.94 10.31 37.61
N SER A 105 -9.55 9.36 36.90
CA SER A 105 -10.24 8.21 37.48
C SER A 105 -9.82 6.93 36.78
N SER A 106 -9.28 5.96 37.51
CA SER A 106 -8.68 4.74 36.96
C SER A 106 -7.64 5.02 35.85
N GLY A 107 -6.91 6.14 35.96
CA GLY A 107 -5.93 6.61 34.97
C GLY A 107 -6.51 7.48 33.85
N PHE A 108 -7.81 7.43 33.58
CA PHE A 108 -8.44 8.25 32.55
C PHE A 108 -8.63 9.69 33.03
N ILE A 109 -8.39 10.65 32.13
CA ILE A 109 -8.66 12.06 32.40
C ILE A 109 -10.16 12.28 32.46
N THR A 110 -10.65 12.82 33.57
CA THR A 110 -12.07 13.12 33.77
C THR A 110 -12.33 14.62 33.83
N LYS A 111 -11.29 15.43 34.06
CA LYS A 111 -11.41 16.88 34.10
C LYS A 111 -10.12 17.56 33.64
N ILE A 112 -10.24 18.62 32.84
CA ILE A 112 -9.15 19.52 32.43
C ILE A 112 -9.67 20.95 32.56
N LEU A 113 -8.88 21.84 33.18
CA LEU A 113 -9.19 23.25 33.43
C LEU A 113 -10.55 23.52 34.11
N GLY A 114 -11.08 22.54 34.85
CA GLY A 114 -12.36 22.64 35.55
C GLY A 114 -13.54 22.05 34.78
N GLU A 115 -13.35 21.69 33.51
CA GLU A 115 -14.40 21.21 32.62
C GLU A 115 -14.39 19.69 32.51
N ASP A 116 -15.58 19.09 32.30
CA ASP A 116 -15.74 17.64 32.11
C ASP A 116 -14.96 17.17 30.87
N ALA A 117 -13.90 16.38 31.09
CA ALA A 117 -12.95 15.98 30.05
C ALA A 117 -13.03 14.49 29.69
N ALA A 118 -14.16 13.84 29.97
CA ALA A 118 -14.41 12.47 29.50
C ALA A 118 -14.38 12.36 27.96
N ALA A 119 -14.60 13.49 27.27
CA ALA A 119 -14.50 13.65 25.82
C ALA A 119 -13.16 14.24 25.39
N SER A 120 -12.06 13.73 25.94
CA SER A 120 -10.73 14.19 25.57
C SER A 120 -9.82 13.04 25.21
N SER A 121 -8.77 13.36 24.46
CA SER A 121 -7.68 12.44 24.13
C SER A 121 -6.34 13.17 24.14
N PHE A 122 -5.27 12.41 24.00
CA PHE A 122 -3.93 12.96 23.83
C PHE A 122 -3.07 12.08 22.93
N PHE A 123 -2.13 12.71 22.25
CA PHE A 123 -1.11 12.09 21.41
C PHE A 123 0.27 12.53 21.88
N VAL A 124 1.24 11.62 21.77
CA VAL A 124 2.67 11.88 21.99
C VAL A 124 3.39 11.52 20.70
N ASN A 125 4.07 12.50 20.09
CA ASN A 125 4.78 12.33 18.80
C ASN A 125 3.89 11.69 17.71
N ASP A 126 2.69 12.26 17.53
CA ASP A 126 1.72 11.88 16.49
C ASP A 126 1.14 10.45 16.63
N VAL A 127 1.37 9.78 17.77
CA VAL A 127 0.72 8.51 18.13
C VAL A 127 0.05 8.57 19.50
N GLN A 128 -0.98 7.77 19.73
CA GLN A 128 -1.52 7.56 21.07
C GLN A 128 -0.67 6.49 21.77
N PRO A 129 -0.01 6.82 22.91
CA PRO A 129 0.78 5.86 23.64
C PRO A 129 -0.06 4.64 24.00
N ASN A 130 0.49 3.45 23.82
CA ASN A 130 -0.23 2.19 24.00
C ASN A 130 0.69 1.12 24.61
N ASP A 131 0.08 0.02 25.03
CA ASP A 131 0.76 -1.08 25.70
C ASP A 131 1.60 -1.98 24.80
N GLY A 132 1.60 -1.74 23.49
CA GLY A 132 2.26 -2.60 22.50
C GLY A 132 1.62 -3.99 22.39
N ILE A 133 0.45 -4.20 23.02
CA ILE A 133 -0.28 -5.46 23.01
C ILE A 133 -1.56 -5.28 22.19
N LEU A 134 -1.59 -5.92 21.02
CA LEU A 134 -2.78 -5.96 20.18
C LEU A 134 -3.91 -6.67 20.93
N ASN A 135 -5.03 -5.98 21.15
CA ASN A 135 -6.23 -6.55 21.75
C ASN A 135 -7.03 -7.31 20.67
N PRO A 136 -7.10 -8.64 20.73
CA PRO A 136 -7.68 -9.45 19.65
C PRO A 136 -9.21 -9.30 19.55
N ILE A 137 -9.87 -8.72 20.55
CA ILE A 137 -11.33 -8.49 20.55
C ILE A 137 -11.68 -7.20 19.78
N TYR A 138 -10.82 -6.17 19.86
CA TYR A 138 -11.07 -4.86 19.28
C TYR A 138 -10.21 -4.57 18.04
N GLY A 139 -9.22 -5.41 17.76
CA GLY A 139 -8.30 -5.22 16.63
C GLY A 139 -7.33 -4.04 16.79
N SER A 140 -7.24 -3.45 17.99
CA SER A 140 -6.40 -2.27 18.29
C SER A 140 -5.54 -2.50 19.54
N TYR A 141 -4.51 -1.67 19.74
CA TYR A 141 -3.67 -1.72 20.95
C TYR A 141 -4.36 -1.02 22.11
N THR A 142 -4.08 -1.45 23.35
CA THR A 142 -4.69 -0.79 24.50
C THR A 142 -3.91 0.49 24.82
N GLY A 143 -4.54 1.64 24.61
CA GLY A 143 -3.96 2.94 24.93
C GLY A 143 -3.53 3.05 26.41
N TYR A 144 -2.39 3.68 26.65
CA TYR A 144 -1.96 4.06 27.99
C TYR A 144 -2.75 5.26 28.49
N THR A 145 -3.03 5.21 29.79
CA THR A 145 -3.61 6.34 30.52
C THR A 145 -2.56 7.43 30.74
N ALA A 146 -2.98 8.67 30.98
CA ALA A 146 -2.06 9.81 31.07
C ALA A 146 -1.00 9.68 32.19
N ASP A 147 -1.32 8.96 33.27
CA ASP A 147 -0.40 8.61 34.36
C ASP A 147 0.62 7.51 34.01
N ARG A 148 0.44 6.83 32.87
CA ARG A 148 1.27 5.72 32.38
C ARG A 148 1.94 6.00 31.03
N SER A 149 1.62 7.14 30.42
CA SER A 149 2.27 7.63 29.19
C SER A 149 3.50 8.45 29.56
N TYR A 150 4.67 7.81 29.58
CA TYR A 150 5.93 8.46 29.94
C TYR A 150 6.48 9.33 28.81
N LEU A 151 7.16 10.42 29.18
CA LEU A 151 7.71 11.40 28.26
C LEU A 151 9.24 11.45 28.32
N ASN A 152 9.85 11.68 27.17
CA ASN A 152 11.27 11.91 26.96
C ASN A 152 11.54 13.37 26.57
N ASP A 153 12.81 13.77 26.63
CA ASP A 153 13.26 15.08 26.16
C ASP A 153 12.99 15.24 24.66
N GLY A 154 12.36 16.35 24.28
CA GLY A 154 11.96 16.65 22.91
C GLY A 154 10.55 16.17 22.52
N ASP A 155 9.85 15.42 23.36
CA ASP A 155 8.51 14.89 23.01
C ASP A 155 7.48 16.00 22.79
N ARG A 156 6.57 15.76 21.86
CA ARG A 156 5.42 16.63 21.54
C ARG A 156 4.15 16.00 22.08
N VAL A 157 3.43 16.71 22.95
CA VAL A 157 2.17 16.27 23.56
C VAL A 157 1.03 17.15 23.05
N CYS A 158 0.08 16.55 22.34
CA CYS A 158 -1.14 17.22 21.90
C CYS A 158 -2.33 16.68 22.69
N CYS A 159 -2.92 17.49 23.57
CA CYS A 159 -4.15 17.14 24.27
C CYS A 159 -5.32 17.95 23.70
N PHE A 160 -6.45 17.30 23.45
CA PHE A 160 -7.61 17.97 22.85
C PHE A 160 -8.92 17.38 23.34
N PHE A 161 -9.96 18.20 23.29
CA PHE A 161 -11.34 17.76 23.48
C PHE A 161 -11.94 17.40 22.12
N TYR A 162 -12.72 16.31 22.08
CA TYR A 162 -13.48 15.93 20.92
C TYR A 162 -14.60 16.95 20.66
N GLN A 163 -14.62 17.50 19.45
CA GLN A 163 -15.68 18.37 18.96
C GLN A 163 -16.91 17.52 18.61
N ASP A 164 -16.73 16.34 17.99
CA ASP A 164 -17.81 15.36 17.84
C ASP A 164 -17.95 14.43 19.06
N LYS A 165 -18.91 14.77 19.91
CA LYS A 165 -19.25 14.01 21.12
C LYS A 165 -20.18 12.82 20.86
N SER A 166 -20.58 12.59 19.62
CA SER A 166 -21.47 11.48 19.22
C SER A 166 -20.69 10.21 18.99
N TYR A 167 -19.53 10.31 18.33
CA TYR A 167 -18.67 9.19 17.95
C TYR A 167 -17.28 9.20 18.61
N TRP A 168 -16.91 10.27 19.34
CA TRP A 168 -15.63 10.37 20.06
C TRP A 168 -14.41 10.13 19.14
N SER A 169 -14.51 10.60 17.90
CA SER A 169 -13.56 10.33 16.83
C SER A 169 -13.45 11.56 15.93
N ASP A 170 -12.66 12.53 16.37
CA ASP A 170 -12.16 13.60 15.51
C ASP A 170 -10.92 13.12 14.75
N TYR A 171 -10.52 13.82 13.71
CA TYR A 171 -9.21 13.60 13.09
C TYR A 171 -8.10 14.11 14.02
N TYR A 172 -7.02 13.34 14.15
CA TYR A 172 -5.74 13.87 14.58
C TYR A 172 -5.09 14.53 13.37
N ALA A 173 -5.03 15.87 13.35
CA ALA A 173 -4.49 16.64 12.24
C ALA A 173 -3.10 17.22 12.54
N PHE A 174 -2.25 17.25 11.52
CA PHE A 174 -0.88 17.74 11.61
C PHE A 174 -0.41 18.29 10.26
N PHE A 175 0.51 19.27 10.31
CA PHE A 175 1.19 19.75 9.11
C PHE A 175 2.40 18.88 8.81
N ASP A 176 2.76 18.76 7.53
CA ASP A 176 3.98 18.10 7.04
C ASP A 176 5.27 18.70 7.63
N LYS A 177 5.21 19.97 8.07
CA LYS A 177 6.31 20.70 8.69
C LYS A 177 5.89 21.27 10.04
N THR A 178 6.74 21.12 11.05
CA THR A 178 6.56 21.72 12.39
C THR A 178 7.19 23.11 12.50
N GLU A 179 8.25 23.37 11.72
CA GLU A 179 8.89 24.68 11.59
C GLU A 179 9.47 24.86 10.18
N LEU A 180 9.40 26.08 9.65
CA LEU A 180 10.00 26.43 8.35
C LEU A 180 10.50 27.88 8.34
N THR A 181 11.40 28.19 7.41
CA THR A 181 11.97 29.55 7.22
C THR A 181 11.81 29.97 5.76
N CYS A 182 11.41 31.22 5.51
CA CYS A 182 11.29 31.79 4.16
C CYS A 182 11.70 33.28 4.14
N ALA A 183 11.82 33.85 2.95
CA ALA A 183 11.96 35.29 2.76
C ALA A 183 10.58 35.99 2.70
N ALA A 184 10.54 37.27 3.05
CA ALA A 184 9.32 38.05 2.92
C ALA A 184 8.84 38.09 1.45
N ASN A 185 7.54 37.86 1.25
CA ASN A 185 6.84 37.70 -0.04
C ASN A 185 7.17 36.41 -0.81
N GLU A 186 7.88 35.46 -0.20
CA GLU A 186 8.03 34.12 -0.76
C GLU A 186 6.79 33.26 -0.45
N ASP A 187 6.36 32.49 -1.45
CA ASP A 187 5.26 31.53 -1.27
C ASP A 187 5.75 30.32 -0.46
N VAL A 188 5.00 29.99 0.57
CA VAL A 188 5.23 28.87 1.48
C VAL A 188 4.15 27.83 1.26
N PHE A 189 4.56 26.59 1.02
CA PHE A 189 3.66 25.45 0.86
C PHE A 189 3.63 24.63 2.15
N LEU A 190 2.43 24.45 2.69
CA LEU A 190 2.18 23.69 3.91
C LEU A 190 1.04 22.70 3.66
N THR A 191 1.28 21.41 3.90
CA THR A 191 0.29 20.36 3.67
C THR A 191 -0.30 19.91 4.99
N LEU A 192 -1.62 20.03 5.12
CA LEU A 192 -2.40 19.56 6.24
C LEU A 192 -2.88 18.13 5.99
N ASN A 193 -2.49 17.23 6.87
CA ASN A 193 -2.93 15.84 6.86
C ASN A 193 -3.69 15.52 8.15
N GLY A 194 -4.45 14.44 8.14
CA GLY A 194 -4.99 13.86 9.36
C GLY A 194 -5.44 12.42 9.18
N PHE A 195 -5.67 11.75 10.30
CA PHE A 195 -6.32 10.43 10.36
C PHE A 195 -7.31 10.42 11.52
N SER A 196 -8.34 9.57 11.48
CA SER A 196 -9.26 9.41 12.62
C SER A 196 -8.48 9.04 13.89
N SER A 197 -8.70 9.78 14.99
CA SER A 197 -8.02 9.56 16.27
C SER A 197 -8.22 8.15 16.83
N PHE A 198 -9.26 7.44 16.38
CA PHE A 198 -9.49 6.03 16.69
C PHE A 198 -8.30 5.15 16.31
N PHE A 199 -7.59 5.48 15.23
CA PHE A 199 -6.41 4.77 14.78
C PHE A 199 -5.13 5.19 15.52
N GLY A 200 -5.20 6.13 16.45
CA GLY A 200 -4.02 6.66 17.15
C GLY A 200 -3.24 5.62 17.95
N CYS A 201 -3.89 4.55 18.42
CA CYS A 201 -3.21 3.48 19.17
C CYS A 201 -2.44 2.50 18.27
N TYR A 202 -2.48 2.62 16.95
CA TYR A 202 -1.71 1.77 16.05
C TYR A 202 -0.25 2.24 15.94
N PRO A 203 0.70 1.37 15.55
CA PRO A 203 2.05 1.79 15.22
C PRO A 203 2.03 2.86 14.13
N GLN A 204 2.97 3.80 14.19
CA GLN A 204 3.02 4.94 13.25
C GLN A 204 3.05 4.51 11.77
N GLU A 205 3.72 3.39 11.47
CA GLU A 205 3.76 2.78 10.14
C GLU A 205 2.37 2.32 9.63
N GLN A 206 1.46 1.97 10.54
CA GLN A 206 0.08 1.61 10.21
C GLN A 206 -0.82 2.84 10.17
N ILE A 207 -0.58 3.82 11.04
CA ILE A 207 -1.27 5.12 11.02
C ILE A 207 -1.12 5.81 9.67
N ALA A 208 0.05 5.68 9.03
CA ALA A 208 0.29 6.21 7.68
C ALA A 208 -0.73 5.72 6.63
N GLN A 209 -1.28 4.50 6.80
CA GLN A 209 -2.29 3.93 5.90
C GLN A 209 -3.68 4.56 6.07
N PHE A 210 -3.92 5.20 7.22
CA PHE A 210 -5.17 5.88 7.56
C PHE A 210 -5.05 7.41 7.44
N THR A 211 -3.87 7.91 7.06
CA THR A 211 -3.58 9.34 6.96
C THR A 211 -3.95 9.84 5.58
N GLU A 212 -4.74 10.91 5.54
CA GLU A 212 -5.21 11.54 4.31
C GLU A 212 -5.00 13.06 4.35
N PRO A 213 -4.83 13.71 3.18
CA PRO A 213 -4.83 15.16 3.09
C PRO A 213 -6.20 15.72 3.46
N LEU A 214 -6.23 16.80 4.25
CA LEU A 214 -7.48 17.47 4.62
C LEU A 214 -7.71 18.68 3.71
N SER A 215 -8.68 18.56 2.80
CA SER A 215 -9.03 19.60 1.82
C SER A 215 -10.09 20.58 2.32
N ASP A 216 -10.16 21.75 1.68
CA ASP A 216 -11.12 22.82 1.97
C ASP A 216 -11.02 23.38 3.39
N ILE A 217 -9.88 23.20 4.06
CA ILE A 217 -9.63 23.64 5.43
C ILE A 217 -9.00 25.02 5.44
N ARG A 218 -9.59 25.93 6.23
CA ARG A 218 -9.08 27.29 6.36
C ARG A 218 -7.87 27.34 7.29
N ILE A 219 -6.80 27.99 6.85
CA ILE A 219 -5.58 28.16 7.65
C ILE A 219 -5.70 29.38 8.57
N LEU A 220 -5.36 29.19 9.84
CA LEU A 220 -5.22 30.24 10.84
C LEU A 220 -3.76 30.70 10.93
N CYS A 221 -3.54 31.99 11.08
CA CYS A 221 -2.21 32.58 11.21
C CYS A 221 -2.20 33.75 12.23
N GLY A 222 -1.09 33.93 12.94
CA GLY A 222 -0.84 35.07 13.82
C GLY A 222 0.60 35.15 14.31
N THR A 223 1.02 36.31 14.82
CA THR A 223 2.34 36.50 15.45
C THR A 223 2.31 36.26 16.97
N ASP A 224 1.12 36.11 17.53
CA ASP A 224 0.89 35.66 18.91
C ASP A 224 0.17 34.32 18.86
N LYS A 225 0.79 33.29 19.44
CA LYS A 225 0.26 31.93 19.52
C LYS A 225 -1.08 31.81 20.26
N ASN A 226 -1.46 32.82 21.04
CA ASN A 226 -2.76 32.88 21.73
C ASN A 226 -3.83 33.63 20.93
N ALA A 227 -3.48 34.21 19.78
CA ALA A 227 -4.36 35.05 18.98
C ALA A 227 -4.16 34.77 17.49
N LEU A 228 -4.61 33.59 17.06
CA LEU A 228 -4.63 33.20 15.65
C LEU A 228 -5.91 33.69 14.98
N SER A 229 -5.82 34.05 13.70
CA SER A 229 -6.96 34.51 12.90
C SER A 229 -6.97 33.85 11.53
N GLY A 230 -8.16 33.62 10.98
CA GLY A 230 -8.28 32.95 9.69
C GLY A 230 -7.73 33.79 8.54
N THR A 231 -6.93 33.13 7.69
CA THR A 231 -6.37 33.69 6.46
C THR A 231 -7.34 33.54 5.29
N GLU A 232 -6.94 34.03 4.11
CA GLU A 232 -7.60 33.70 2.83
C GLU A 232 -7.12 32.35 2.27
N ALA A 233 -6.08 31.73 2.85
CA ALA A 233 -5.57 30.46 2.41
C ALA A 233 -6.45 29.31 2.89
N VAL A 234 -6.77 28.42 1.95
CA VAL A 234 -7.56 27.21 2.14
C VAL A 234 -6.78 26.06 1.52
N THR A 235 -6.79 24.88 2.15
CA THR A 235 -6.13 23.70 1.61
C THR A 235 -6.83 23.20 0.35
N ASN A 236 -6.07 22.82 -0.66
CA ASN A 236 -6.59 22.19 -1.87
C ASN A 236 -6.92 20.70 -1.64
N SER A 237 -7.30 19.97 -2.71
CA SER A 237 -7.58 18.53 -2.66
C SER A 237 -6.44 17.68 -2.12
N ASP A 238 -5.20 18.16 -2.23
CA ASP A 238 -4.00 17.49 -1.74
C ASP A 238 -3.62 17.99 -0.34
N GLY A 239 -4.52 18.67 0.36
CA GLY A 239 -4.31 19.20 1.71
C GLY A 239 -3.37 20.39 1.77
N THR A 240 -2.90 20.90 0.63
CA THR A 240 -1.85 21.92 0.56
C THR A 240 -2.44 23.32 0.53
N ALA A 241 -1.95 24.19 1.42
CA ALA A 241 -2.23 25.61 1.44
C ALA A 241 -0.97 26.40 1.06
N VAL A 242 -1.16 27.47 0.29
CA VAL A 242 -0.10 28.43 -0.05
C VAL A 242 -0.22 29.65 0.85
N LEU A 243 0.84 29.95 1.59
CA LEU A 243 0.93 31.08 2.51
C LEU A 243 1.96 32.08 1.99
N ASN A 244 1.69 33.37 2.14
CA ASN A 244 2.61 34.42 1.77
C ASN A 244 2.66 35.48 2.88
N PHE A 245 3.86 35.87 3.28
CA PHE A 245 4.09 36.78 4.40
C PHE A 245 4.84 38.02 3.92
N SER A 246 4.19 39.18 3.95
CA SER A 246 4.79 40.42 3.45
C SER A 246 5.82 41.03 4.40
N GLU A 247 5.77 40.70 5.68
CA GLU A 247 6.61 41.28 6.73
C GLU A 247 7.50 40.20 7.36
N PRO A 248 8.77 40.50 7.67
CA PRO A 248 9.62 39.61 8.46
C PRO A 248 9.07 39.44 9.87
N GLY A 249 9.27 38.25 10.43
CA GLY A 249 8.79 37.93 11.77
C GLY A 249 8.57 36.44 11.98
N ARG A 250 8.18 36.09 13.21
CA ARG A 250 7.78 34.73 13.56
C ARG A 250 6.26 34.65 13.55
N TYR A 251 5.74 33.73 12.75
CA TYR A 251 4.31 33.45 12.61
C TYR A 251 4.00 32.05 13.11
N TYR A 252 2.81 31.91 13.68
CA TYR A 252 2.24 30.66 14.17
C TYR A 252 1.05 30.30 13.30
N ILE A 253 1.02 29.07 12.82
CA ILE A 253 0.03 28.56 11.88
C ILE A 253 -0.78 27.44 12.54
N SER A 254 -2.09 27.43 12.32
CA SER A 254 -3.01 26.36 12.69
C SER A 254 -4.12 26.27 11.64
N ALA A 255 -5.20 25.54 11.94
CA ALA A 255 -6.33 25.37 11.05
C ALA A 255 -7.65 25.49 11.82
N GLU A 256 -8.70 25.94 11.15
CA GLU A 256 -10.07 26.04 11.68
C GLU A 256 -10.95 25.00 11.01
N SER A 257 -11.71 24.23 11.80
CA SER A 257 -12.68 23.27 11.27
C SER A 257 -13.79 23.98 10.49
N CYS A 258 -14.24 23.37 9.39
CA CYS A 258 -15.20 24.00 8.48
C CYS A 258 -16.55 24.26 9.15
N SER A 259 -17.13 25.43 8.88
CA SER A 259 -18.40 25.88 9.47
C SER A 259 -19.65 25.12 9.00
N ASP A 260 -19.50 24.17 8.07
CA ASP A 260 -20.58 23.29 7.59
C ASP A 260 -20.79 22.05 8.48
N GLY A 261 -19.86 21.75 9.40
CA GLY A 261 -20.07 20.89 10.57
C GLY A 261 -19.76 19.40 10.39
N PHE A 262 -18.95 19.01 9.39
CA PHE A 262 -18.66 17.60 9.08
C PHE A 262 -17.22 17.12 9.35
N THR A 263 -16.21 18.00 9.33
CA THR A 263 -14.79 17.61 9.54
C THR A 263 -14.23 18.24 10.81
N TYR A 264 -14.25 17.46 11.90
CA TYR A 264 -13.70 17.85 13.20
C TYR A 264 -12.27 17.30 13.37
N PHE A 265 -11.34 18.10 13.88
CA PHE A 265 -9.95 17.69 14.06
C PHE A 265 -9.25 18.36 15.25
N SER A 266 -8.19 17.71 15.77
CA SER A 266 -7.25 18.30 16.72
C SER A 266 -6.49 19.46 16.08
N LEU A 267 -6.31 20.59 16.78
CA LEU A 267 -5.66 21.76 16.19
C LEU A 267 -4.18 21.49 15.82
N PRO A 268 -3.83 21.48 14.52
CA PRO A 268 -2.45 21.30 14.07
C PRO A 268 -1.64 22.54 14.37
N TRP A 269 -0.30 22.45 14.35
CA TRP A 269 0.53 23.64 14.53
C TRP A 269 1.83 23.61 13.72
N CYS A 270 2.24 24.77 13.24
CA CYS A 270 3.51 25.00 12.55
C CYS A 270 4.04 26.42 12.88
N THR A 271 5.37 26.57 12.95
CA THR A 271 6.04 27.87 13.07
C THR A 271 6.66 28.29 11.73
N VAL A 272 6.41 29.52 11.29
CA VAL A 272 7.06 30.10 10.11
C VAL A 272 7.95 31.28 10.52
N ASN A 273 9.24 31.21 10.23
CA ASN A 273 10.20 32.29 10.44
C ASN A 273 10.46 33.02 9.11
N VAL A 274 10.05 34.28 9.01
CA VAL A 274 10.15 35.10 7.80
C VAL A 274 11.30 36.09 7.94
N SER A 275 12.20 36.10 6.96
CA SER A 275 13.38 36.97 6.91
C SER A 275 13.22 38.14 5.91
N ASP A 276 14.00 39.21 6.07
CA ASP A 276 13.98 40.38 5.18
C ASP A 276 14.34 40.01 3.73
N SER A 277 13.55 40.50 2.76
CA SER A 277 13.70 40.20 1.32
C SER A 277 14.84 40.98 0.63
N SER A 278 15.85 41.45 1.35
CA SER A 278 17.01 42.13 0.74
C SER A 278 18.34 41.85 1.45
N THR A 279 19.26 41.16 0.77
CA THR A 279 20.41 41.82 0.11
C THR A 279 21.28 40.84 -0.68
N GLU A 280 21.67 41.28 -1.88
CA GLU A 280 22.80 40.78 -2.67
C GLU A 280 24.06 40.61 -1.82
N ALA A 281 24.86 39.60 -2.17
CA ALA A 281 26.21 39.41 -1.67
C ALA A 281 27.12 40.63 -1.89
N GLU A 282 27.93 40.99 -0.89
CA GLU A 282 29.28 41.58 -1.00
C GLU A 282 30.03 41.40 0.36
N PRO A 283 31.38 41.40 0.40
CA PRO A 283 32.18 40.66 1.38
C PRO A 283 32.71 41.46 2.59
N SER A 284 33.24 40.69 3.55
CA SER A 284 34.26 41.03 4.59
C SER A 284 33.79 41.44 6.00
N THR A 285 34.14 40.67 7.03
CA THR A 285 35.36 40.86 7.86
C THR A 285 35.35 39.93 9.08
N VAL A 286 36.47 39.23 9.28
CA VAL A 286 36.79 38.40 10.45
C VAL A 286 37.14 39.29 11.65
N PRO A 287 36.95 38.83 12.90
CA PRO A 287 37.98 39.01 13.91
C PRO A 287 38.54 37.66 14.37
N GLU A 288 39.87 37.59 14.41
CA GLU A 288 40.69 36.43 14.70
C GLU A 288 40.32 35.73 16.02
N ARG A 289 40.19 34.40 15.95
CA ARG A 289 40.79 33.52 16.96
C ARG A 289 41.63 32.47 16.26
N THR A 290 42.94 32.64 16.40
CA THR A 290 43.98 31.67 16.10
C THR A 290 43.76 30.37 16.85
N PHE A 291 43.72 29.23 16.16
CA PHE A 291 44.35 27.97 16.58
C PHE A 291 44.69 27.14 15.33
N GLU A 292 45.87 26.50 15.38
CA GLU A 292 46.60 25.82 14.31
C GLU A 292 45.87 24.63 13.64
N PRO A 293 46.27 24.24 12.40
CA PRO A 293 45.53 23.29 11.59
C PRO A 293 45.78 21.84 12.05
N SER A 294 44.71 21.12 12.38
CA SER A 294 44.70 19.66 12.29
C SER A 294 44.12 19.25 10.94
N GLU A 295 44.97 18.66 10.09
CA GLU A 295 44.51 17.89 8.93
C GLU A 295 43.58 16.76 9.40
N GLN A 296 42.32 16.77 8.95
CA GLN A 296 41.48 15.59 8.88
C GLN A 296 40.77 15.56 7.52
N PRO A 297 40.63 14.40 6.87
CA PRO A 297 40.17 14.29 5.49
C PRO A 297 38.65 14.53 5.40
N ALA A 298 38.20 14.92 4.21
CA ALA A 298 36.80 15.14 3.87
C ALA A 298 35.90 13.99 4.36
N GLU A 299 34.96 14.33 5.23
CA GLU A 299 33.86 13.47 5.63
C GLU A 299 32.86 13.42 4.46
N THR A 300 32.59 12.22 3.95
CA THR A 300 31.64 11.94 2.87
C THR A 300 30.25 12.48 3.26
N ALA A 301 29.62 13.24 2.36
CA ALA A 301 28.26 13.72 2.52
C ALA A 301 27.31 12.54 2.82
N GLN A 302 26.41 12.71 3.79
CA GLN A 302 25.38 11.71 4.05
C GLN A 302 24.38 11.67 2.86
N PRO A 303 23.93 10.47 2.40
CA PRO A 303 22.96 10.36 1.31
C PRO A 303 21.63 11.03 1.65
N GLN A 304 20.98 11.62 0.64
CA GLN A 304 19.65 12.26 0.77
C GLN A 304 18.56 11.18 0.96
N GLU A 305 17.39 11.54 1.51
CA GLU A 305 16.27 10.60 1.77
C GLU A 305 15.81 9.78 0.54
N PRO A 306 15.78 10.32 -0.70
CA PRO A 306 15.45 9.53 -1.91
C PRO A 306 16.48 8.42 -2.21
N ASP A 307 17.77 8.70 -1.99
CA ASP A 307 18.85 7.73 -2.21
C ASP A 307 18.70 6.54 -1.25
N ARG A 308 18.35 6.81 0.01
CA ARG A 308 18.07 5.77 1.01
C ARG A 308 16.86 4.91 0.66
N ARG A 309 15.83 5.49 0.02
CA ARG A 309 14.64 4.74 -0.43
C ARG A 309 14.97 3.82 -1.60
N ILE A 310 15.78 4.27 -2.55
CA ILE A 310 16.26 3.46 -3.68
C ILE A 310 17.12 2.30 -3.17
N GLU A 311 18.05 2.55 -2.24
CA GLU A 311 18.86 1.50 -1.61
C GLU A 311 17.98 0.45 -0.89
N ALA A 312 16.95 0.89 -0.15
CA ALA A 312 16.02 0.00 0.52
C ALA A 312 15.20 -0.85 -0.48
N LEU A 313 14.72 -0.25 -1.57
CA LEU A 313 14.01 -0.96 -2.64
C LEU A 313 14.90 -2.02 -3.29
N ILE A 314 16.14 -1.66 -3.67
CA ILE A 314 17.11 -2.59 -4.26
C ILE A 314 17.37 -3.75 -3.29
N SER A 315 17.62 -3.46 -2.01
CA SER A 315 17.94 -4.48 -1.01
C SER A 315 16.77 -5.40 -0.70
N ASN A 316 15.54 -4.88 -0.62
CA ASN A 316 14.36 -5.68 -0.29
C ASN A 316 13.95 -6.55 -1.47
N ILE A 317 13.98 -6.02 -2.68
CA ILE A 317 13.64 -6.76 -3.89
C ILE A 317 14.68 -7.85 -4.14
N SER A 318 15.98 -7.57 -4.01
CA SER A 318 17.02 -8.59 -4.17
C SER A 318 16.88 -9.74 -3.16
N ALA A 319 16.55 -9.42 -1.90
CA ALA A 319 16.30 -10.42 -0.86
C ALA A 319 15.10 -11.33 -1.17
N SER A 320 14.15 -10.90 -1.99
CA SER A 320 13.01 -11.71 -2.44
C SER A 320 13.34 -12.63 -3.63
N TYR A 321 14.47 -12.39 -4.31
CA TYR A 321 14.84 -13.05 -5.57
C TYR A 321 15.94 -14.11 -5.45
N TYR A 322 16.44 -14.40 -4.25
CA TYR A 322 17.55 -15.35 -4.04
C TYR A 322 17.33 -16.76 -4.63
N ASN A 323 16.08 -17.22 -4.71
CA ASN A 323 15.72 -18.54 -5.26
C ASN A 323 15.05 -18.46 -6.65
N THR A 324 15.12 -17.31 -7.32
CA THR A 324 14.49 -17.12 -8.63
C THR A 324 15.05 -18.08 -9.69
N THR A 325 14.19 -18.47 -10.62
CA THR A 325 14.55 -19.20 -11.85
C THR A 325 14.19 -18.43 -13.12
N ASP A 326 13.65 -17.23 -12.95
CA ASP A 326 13.37 -16.32 -14.05
C ASP A 326 14.67 -15.72 -14.59
N ALA A 327 14.83 -15.76 -15.92
CA ALA A 327 16.08 -15.42 -16.59
C ALA A 327 16.50 -13.96 -16.36
N TRP A 328 15.53 -13.05 -16.36
CA TRP A 328 15.79 -11.63 -16.22
C TRP A 328 16.05 -11.24 -14.77
N THR A 329 15.30 -11.82 -13.84
CA THR A 329 15.56 -11.67 -12.41
C THR A 329 16.96 -12.17 -12.03
N LEU A 330 17.41 -13.30 -12.61
CA LEU A 330 18.78 -13.80 -12.45
C LEU A 330 19.82 -12.78 -12.96
N PHE A 331 19.58 -12.19 -14.12
CA PHE A 331 20.43 -11.13 -14.68
C PHE A 331 20.47 -9.88 -13.78
N ASP A 332 19.32 -9.43 -13.29
CA ASP A 332 19.22 -8.25 -12.42
C ASP A 332 19.93 -8.47 -11.09
N MET A 333 19.78 -9.66 -10.49
CA MET A 333 20.51 -10.05 -9.28
C MET A 333 22.03 -9.98 -9.48
N VAL A 334 22.55 -10.46 -10.60
CA VAL A 334 23.98 -10.32 -10.92
C VAL A 334 24.37 -8.84 -11.05
N CYS A 335 23.64 -8.06 -11.85
CA CYS A 335 23.97 -6.66 -12.11
C CYS A 335 23.85 -5.78 -10.87
N GLY A 336 22.94 -6.11 -9.95
CA GLY A 336 22.80 -5.46 -8.64
C GLY A 336 23.88 -5.84 -7.63
N GLY A 337 24.77 -6.79 -7.95
CA GLY A 337 25.82 -7.26 -7.05
C GLY A 337 25.37 -8.33 -6.05
N TYR A 338 24.26 -9.02 -6.32
CA TYR A 338 23.67 -10.09 -5.50
C TYR A 338 23.79 -11.47 -6.18
N GLY A 339 24.60 -11.59 -7.23
CA GLY A 339 24.71 -12.82 -8.04
C GLY A 339 25.29 -14.04 -7.30
N ASP A 340 25.91 -13.84 -6.14
CA ASP A 340 26.42 -14.91 -5.26
C ASP A 340 25.35 -15.40 -4.25
N GLU A 341 24.25 -14.67 -4.10
CA GLU A 341 23.12 -15.03 -3.23
C GLU A 341 22.12 -15.97 -3.94
N LEU A 342 22.32 -16.23 -5.23
CA LEU A 342 21.44 -17.07 -6.06
C LEU A 342 21.60 -18.56 -5.76
N GLU A 343 20.58 -19.17 -5.16
CA GLU A 343 20.57 -20.62 -4.83
C GLU A 343 20.43 -21.51 -6.07
N ASN A 344 19.59 -21.12 -7.02
CA ASN A 344 19.26 -21.94 -8.19
C ASN A 344 20.14 -21.66 -9.41
N LYS A 345 21.28 -20.97 -9.22
CA LYS A 345 22.15 -20.48 -10.30
C LYS A 345 22.58 -21.57 -11.27
N ASP A 346 23.12 -22.68 -10.76
CA ASP A 346 23.64 -23.78 -11.60
C ASP A 346 22.54 -24.53 -12.36
N GLU A 347 21.35 -24.67 -11.78
CA GLU A 347 20.21 -25.32 -12.43
C GLU A 347 19.62 -24.43 -13.52
N SER A 348 19.46 -23.13 -13.23
CA SER A 348 19.02 -22.14 -14.20
C SER A 348 20.00 -22.01 -15.37
N ILE A 349 21.32 -22.06 -15.14
CA ILE A 349 22.31 -22.09 -16.24
C ILE A 349 22.07 -23.29 -17.16
N LYS A 350 21.88 -24.50 -16.61
CA LYS A 350 21.65 -25.71 -17.43
C LYS A 350 20.36 -25.60 -18.23
N LYS A 351 19.27 -25.15 -17.59
CA LYS A 351 17.98 -24.92 -18.24
C LYS A 351 18.11 -23.94 -19.39
N LEU A 352 18.74 -22.77 -19.15
CA LEU A 352 18.95 -21.74 -20.18
C LEU A 352 19.80 -22.26 -21.33
N ILE A 353 20.83 -23.07 -21.07
CA ILE A 353 21.64 -23.68 -22.14
C ILE A 353 20.79 -24.61 -23.01
N ASP A 354 19.99 -25.48 -22.40
CA ASP A 354 19.15 -26.45 -23.12
C ASP A 354 18.04 -25.73 -23.92
N GLU A 355 17.40 -24.71 -23.33
CA GLU A 355 16.42 -23.86 -24.00
C GLU A 355 17.04 -23.11 -25.18
N THR A 356 18.24 -22.54 -25.01
CA THR A 356 18.98 -21.87 -26.09
C THR A 356 19.32 -22.84 -27.23
N TYR A 357 19.69 -24.08 -26.90
CA TYR A 357 19.96 -25.09 -27.92
C TYR A 357 18.69 -25.47 -28.71
N ALA A 358 17.55 -25.60 -28.02
CA ALA A 358 16.28 -25.99 -28.61
C ALA A 358 15.57 -24.83 -29.36
N SER A 359 15.82 -23.58 -28.98
CA SER A 359 15.08 -22.43 -29.51
C SER A 359 15.29 -22.22 -31.01
N SER A 360 14.24 -21.80 -31.72
CA SER A 360 14.31 -21.30 -33.09
C SER A 360 14.07 -19.79 -33.19
N SER A 361 13.98 -19.09 -32.05
CA SER A 361 13.72 -17.65 -31.99
C SER A 361 15.02 -16.86 -31.85
N VAL A 362 15.16 -15.80 -32.64
CA VAL A 362 16.25 -14.83 -32.52
C VAL A 362 16.24 -14.19 -31.13
N GLY A 363 15.08 -13.67 -30.71
CA GLY A 363 14.90 -13.00 -29.42
C GLY A 363 15.21 -13.89 -28.24
N GLU A 364 14.69 -15.12 -28.19
CA GLU A 364 14.96 -16.04 -27.08
C GLU A 364 16.45 -16.45 -27.02
N THR A 365 17.06 -16.73 -28.17
CA THR A 365 18.50 -17.03 -28.25
C THR A 365 19.34 -15.84 -27.76
N ALA A 366 18.94 -14.61 -28.12
CA ALA A 366 19.64 -13.39 -27.74
C ALA A 366 19.52 -13.08 -26.25
N LYS A 367 18.30 -13.16 -25.70
CA LYS A 367 18.04 -13.01 -24.25
C LYS A 367 18.88 -13.99 -23.44
N ASN A 368 18.88 -15.26 -23.84
CA ASN A 368 19.64 -16.28 -23.11
C ASN A 368 21.15 -16.04 -23.22
N CYS A 369 21.68 -15.54 -24.35
CA CYS A 369 23.08 -15.12 -24.45
C CYS A 369 23.46 -14.06 -23.41
N ILE A 370 22.61 -13.03 -23.24
CA ILE A 370 22.82 -11.94 -22.27
C ILE A 370 22.83 -12.50 -20.85
N VAL A 371 21.80 -13.27 -20.48
CA VAL A 371 21.65 -13.83 -19.14
C VAL A 371 22.76 -14.83 -18.81
N LEU A 372 23.10 -15.74 -19.74
CA LEU A 372 24.20 -16.70 -19.55
C LEU A 372 25.55 -15.99 -19.33
N LYS A 373 25.81 -14.92 -20.09
CA LYS A 373 27.00 -14.09 -19.93
C LYS A 373 27.03 -13.45 -18.53
N ALA A 374 25.91 -12.92 -18.05
CA ALA A 374 25.80 -12.35 -16.71
C ALA A 374 26.05 -13.40 -15.62
N LEU A 375 25.53 -14.61 -15.79
CA LEU A 375 25.77 -15.73 -14.88
C LEU A 375 27.21 -16.30 -14.94
N GLY A 376 28.12 -15.66 -15.68
CA GLY A 376 29.52 -16.05 -15.79
C GLY A 376 29.78 -17.20 -16.78
N THR A 377 28.81 -17.53 -17.62
CA THR A 377 28.91 -18.58 -18.64
C THR A 377 29.25 -17.98 -19.99
N ASP A 378 30.28 -18.49 -20.67
CA ASP A 378 30.69 -18.04 -22.00
C ASP A 378 29.68 -18.50 -23.08
N PRO A 379 28.84 -17.60 -23.66
CA PRO A 379 27.81 -17.99 -24.64
C PRO A 379 28.41 -18.53 -25.96
N ALA A 380 29.71 -18.35 -26.20
CA ALA A 380 30.40 -18.96 -27.34
C ALA A 380 30.75 -20.45 -27.10
N ARG A 381 30.63 -20.94 -25.86
CA ARG A 381 31.10 -22.28 -25.44
C ARG A 381 30.12 -22.94 -24.47
N LEU A 382 28.98 -23.37 -24.99
CA LEU A 382 27.94 -24.01 -24.20
C LEU A 382 27.94 -25.54 -24.38
N ARG A 383 27.44 -26.23 -23.36
CA ARG A 383 27.22 -27.68 -23.38
C ARG A 383 25.89 -28.03 -22.74
N THR A 384 25.00 -28.63 -23.51
CA THR A 384 23.68 -29.09 -23.06
C THR A 384 23.77 -30.21 -22.03
N THR A 385 22.67 -30.49 -21.34
CA THR A 385 22.57 -31.55 -20.33
C THR A 385 22.82 -32.95 -20.93
N ASP A 386 22.45 -33.18 -22.19
CA ASP A 386 22.74 -34.41 -22.93
C ASP A 386 24.17 -34.46 -23.53
N GLY A 387 24.94 -33.39 -23.35
CA GLY A 387 26.37 -33.34 -23.63
C GLY A 387 26.76 -32.78 -24.99
N VAL A 388 25.83 -32.23 -25.76
CA VAL A 388 26.06 -31.55 -27.05
C VAL A 388 26.71 -30.19 -26.81
N THR A 389 27.81 -29.90 -27.51
CA THR A 389 28.50 -28.61 -27.44
C THR A 389 28.09 -27.71 -28.61
N PHE A 390 27.78 -26.45 -28.34
CA PHE A 390 27.43 -25.46 -29.36
C PHE A 390 27.82 -24.03 -28.94
N SER A 391 27.73 -23.09 -29.89
CA SER A 391 27.90 -21.65 -29.63
C SER A 391 26.56 -20.95 -29.87
N ALA A 392 26.03 -20.30 -28.84
CA ALA A 392 24.82 -19.51 -28.96
C ALA A 392 25.04 -18.25 -29.81
N LEU A 393 26.25 -17.65 -29.75
CA LEU A 393 26.63 -16.54 -30.62
C LEU A 393 26.71 -16.96 -32.10
N ALA A 394 27.25 -18.14 -32.40
CA ALA A 394 27.26 -18.67 -33.78
C ALA A 394 25.85 -19.05 -34.26
N LYS A 395 24.97 -19.47 -33.34
CA LYS A 395 23.56 -19.70 -33.63
C LYS A 395 22.85 -18.38 -33.96
N LEU A 396 23.05 -17.33 -33.15
CA LEU A 396 22.55 -15.99 -33.44
C LEU A 396 23.00 -15.48 -34.81
N GLN A 397 24.30 -15.60 -35.10
CA GLN A 397 24.89 -15.24 -36.38
C GLN A 397 24.24 -15.96 -37.57
N SER A 398 23.72 -17.18 -37.37
CA SER A 398 23.15 -18.00 -38.44
C SER A 398 21.73 -17.60 -38.86
N PHE A 399 21.04 -16.82 -38.02
CA PHE A 399 19.76 -16.22 -38.40
C PHE A 399 19.94 -15.10 -39.42
N LYS A 400 18.83 -14.61 -39.93
CA LYS A 400 18.75 -13.48 -40.84
C LYS A 400 17.74 -12.46 -40.31
N ALA A 401 17.77 -11.25 -40.87
CA ALA A 401 16.79 -10.22 -40.54
C ALA A 401 15.34 -10.67 -40.82
N GLU A 402 15.12 -11.53 -41.82
CA GLU A 402 13.80 -12.12 -42.13
C GLU A 402 13.29 -13.11 -41.07
N ASP A 403 14.15 -13.59 -40.16
CA ASP A 403 13.77 -14.48 -39.06
C ASP A 403 13.30 -13.71 -37.81
N MET A 404 13.44 -12.37 -37.81
CA MET A 404 12.98 -11.50 -36.72
C MET A 404 11.49 -11.20 -36.87
N THR A 405 10.75 -11.38 -35.78
CA THR A 405 9.30 -11.15 -35.72
C THR A 405 8.97 -9.77 -35.19
N TYR A 406 9.73 -9.31 -34.20
CA TYR A 406 9.55 -8.02 -33.56
C TYR A 406 10.86 -7.24 -33.57
N VAL A 407 10.79 -5.90 -33.54
CA VAL A 407 12.01 -5.08 -33.46
C VAL A 407 12.87 -5.41 -32.24
N THR A 408 12.24 -5.86 -31.15
CA THR A 408 12.90 -6.32 -29.94
C THR A 408 13.83 -7.51 -30.18
N ASP A 409 13.58 -8.36 -31.18
CA ASP A 409 14.50 -9.45 -31.55
C ASP A 409 15.85 -8.88 -32.02
N GLY A 410 15.81 -7.84 -32.86
CA GLY A 410 17.01 -7.13 -33.32
C GLY A 410 17.72 -6.39 -32.18
N ILE A 411 16.95 -5.72 -31.32
CA ILE A 411 17.49 -5.00 -30.15
C ILE A 411 18.21 -5.97 -29.20
N PHE A 412 17.60 -7.10 -28.85
CA PHE A 412 18.24 -8.10 -28.00
C PHE A 412 19.46 -8.74 -28.66
N ALA A 413 19.41 -9.02 -29.97
CA ALA A 413 20.55 -9.59 -30.68
C ALA A 413 21.74 -8.63 -30.71
N LEU A 414 21.52 -7.33 -30.97
CA LEU A 414 22.57 -6.31 -30.89
C LEU A 414 23.12 -6.18 -29.47
N THR A 415 22.23 -6.19 -28.46
CA THR A 415 22.62 -6.14 -27.05
C THR A 415 23.48 -7.34 -26.64
N ALA A 416 23.13 -8.55 -27.10
CA ALA A 416 23.90 -9.76 -26.85
C ALA A 416 25.31 -9.69 -27.47
N TYR A 417 25.42 -9.11 -28.67
CA TYR A 417 26.69 -8.87 -29.36
C TYR A 417 27.56 -7.84 -28.64
N ASN A 418 26.96 -6.72 -28.20
CA ASN A 418 27.63 -5.71 -27.37
C ASN A 418 28.19 -6.33 -26.08
N ALA A 419 27.33 -7.02 -25.31
CA ALA A 419 27.71 -7.66 -24.04
C ALA A 419 28.81 -8.72 -24.22
N ALA A 420 28.84 -9.40 -25.37
CA ALA A 420 29.85 -10.39 -25.69
C ALA A 420 31.15 -9.81 -26.30
N GLY A 421 31.14 -8.54 -26.73
CA GLY A 421 32.19 -7.97 -27.56
C GLY A 421 32.36 -8.73 -28.88
N PHE A 422 31.24 -9.18 -29.47
CA PHE A 422 31.21 -10.05 -30.64
C PHE A 422 30.51 -9.35 -31.82
N ASP A 423 31.21 -9.24 -32.95
CA ASP A 423 30.62 -8.83 -34.22
C ASP A 423 31.05 -9.81 -35.31
N PRO A 424 30.13 -10.61 -35.88
CA PRO A 424 30.50 -11.60 -36.89
C PRO A 424 30.80 -10.93 -38.23
N SER A 425 31.77 -11.46 -38.97
CA SER A 425 32.15 -10.93 -40.29
C SER A 425 31.15 -11.27 -41.42
N SER A 426 30.11 -12.07 -41.15
CA SER A 426 29.13 -12.54 -42.13
C SER A 426 27.91 -13.14 -41.43
N GLY A 427 26.75 -13.16 -42.09
CA GLY A 427 25.49 -13.57 -41.46
C GLY A 427 24.80 -12.36 -40.86
N LEU A 428 24.17 -12.52 -39.71
CA LEU A 428 23.58 -11.41 -38.97
C LEU A 428 24.67 -10.65 -38.19
N THR A 429 25.16 -9.54 -38.74
CA THR A 429 26.23 -8.68 -38.17
C THR A 429 25.66 -7.54 -37.32
N CYS A 430 26.51 -6.83 -36.57
CA CYS A 430 26.08 -5.61 -35.86
C CYS A 430 25.51 -4.55 -36.82
N ASP A 431 26.13 -4.35 -37.99
CA ASP A 431 25.64 -3.41 -39.01
C ASP A 431 24.26 -3.81 -39.57
N GLU A 432 24.03 -5.11 -39.81
CA GLU A 432 22.72 -5.61 -40.26
C GLU A 432 21.65 -5.44 -39.17
N LEU A 433 22.00 -5.67 -37.91
CA LEU A 433 21.12 -5.46 -36.76
C LEU A 433 20.77 -3.99 -36.56
N ILE A 434 21.77 -3.11 -36.61
CA ILE A 434 21.56 -1.66 -36.56
C ILE A 434 20.66 -1.24 -37.71
N SER A 435 20.95 -1.67 -38.94
CA SER A 435 20.14 -1.34 -40.12
C SER A 435 18.69 -1.80 -39.96
N TYR A 436 18.47 -3.01 -39.46
CA TYR A 436 17.14 -3.53 -39.14
C TYR A 436 16.44 -2.63 -38.11
N ILE A 437 17.06 -2.40 -36.96
CA ILE A 437 16.53 -1.55 -35.88
C ILE A 437 16.21 -0.14 -36.38
N LEU A 438 17.07 0.48 -37.20
CA LEU A 438 16.82 1.82 -37.73
C LEU A 438 15.67 1.84 -38.75
N SER A 439 15.53 0.77 -39.54
CA SER A 439 14.48 0.65 -40.57
C SER A 439 13.11 0.26 -40.02
N SER A 440 13.04 -0.31 -38.82
CA SER A 440 11.79 -0.76 -38.17
C SER A 440 11.01 0.37 -37.48
N ARG A 441 11.48 1.62 -37.55
CA ARG A 441 10.77 2.77 -36.99
C ARG A 441 9.56 3.16 -37.81
N ASN A 442 8.55 3.68 -37.13
CA ASN A 442 7.40 4.36 -37.71
C ASN A 442 7.82 5.74 -38.27
N ASP A 443 6.90 6.37 -39.01
CA ASP A 443 7.11 7.69 -39.62
C ASP A 443 7.40 8.81 -38.60
N ASP A 444 6.95 8.65 -37.35
CA ASP A 444 7.22 9.56 -36.24
C ASP A 444 8.62 9.36 -35.60
N GLY A 445 9.31 8.29 -36.01
CA GLY A 445 10.62 7.90 -35.53
C GLY A 445 10.61 7.07 -34.23
N LEU A 446 9.42 6.67 -33.74
CA LEU A 446 9.28 5.71 -32.65
C LEU A 446 9.12 4.29 -33.18
N TYR A 447 9.16 3.32 -32.27
CA TYR A 447 8.81 1.93 -32.57
C TYR A 447 7.36 1.68 -32.23
N GLY A 448 6.78 0.64 -32.82
CA GLY A 448 5.38 0.34 -32.64
C GLY A 448 4.90 -0.81 -33.50
N TYR A 449 3.58 -0.97 -33.56
CA TYR A 449 2.94 -1.96 -34.39
C TYR A 449 1.74 -1.35 -35.12
N THR A 450 1.43 -1.88 -36.29
CA THR A 450 0.22 -1.50 -37.04
C THR A 450 -0.91 -2.47 -36.70
N TYR A 451 -2.03 -1.95 -36.22
CA TYR A 451 -3.25 -2.71 -36.01
C TYR A 451 -4.43 -1.99 -36.65
N GLY A 452 -5.26 -2.71 -37.43
CA GLY A 452 -6.39 -2.08 -38.14
C GLY A 452 -6.03 -1.04 -39.21
N GLY A 453 -4.75 -0.92 -39.58
CA GLY A 453 -4.26 0.13 -40.49
C GLY A 453 -3.79 1.41 -39.78
N GLU A 454 -3.86 1.45 -38.45
CA GLU A 454 -3.33 2.52 -37.61
C GLU A 454 -2.03 2.10 -36.91
N ASN A 455 -1.12 3.04 -36.72
CA ASN A 455 0.15 2.80 -36.05
C ASN A 455 0.05 3.15 -34.57
N PHE A 456 0.40 2.20 -33.71
CA PHE A 456 0.44 2.36 -32.26
C PHE A 456 1.89 2.40 -31.78
N PRO A 457 2.29 3.42 -31.01
CA PRO A 457 3.64 3.49 -30.48
C PRO A 457 3.84 2.45 -29.36
N ASP A 458 5.05 1.89 -29.30
CA ASP A 458 5.55 1.01 -28.26
C ASP A 458 6.74 1.70 -27.58
N TYR A 459 6.46 2.32 -26.43
CA TYR A 459 7.43 3.11 -25.69
C TYR A 459 8.50 2.25 -25.03
N ASP A 460 8.16 1.02 -24.62
CA ASP A 460 9.07 0.05 -24.03
C ASP A 460 10.13 -0.37 -25.05
N SER A 461 9.71 -0.83 -26.24
CA SER A 461 10.65 -1.18 -27.33
C SER A 461 11.46 0.03 -27.80
N THR A 462 10.85 1.22 -27.78
CA THR A 462 11.52 2.47 -28.09
C THR A 462 12.64 2.79 -27.12
N ALA A 463 12.39 2.66 -25.82
CA ALA A 463 13.37 2.90 -24.80
C ALA A 463 14.48 1.84 -24.79
N MET A 464 14.14 0.56 -25.03
CA MET A 464 15.13 -0.52 -25.16
C MET A 464 16.13 -0.28 -26.30
N ALA A 465 15.69 0.34 -27.40
CA ALA A 465 16.56 0.66 -28.53
C ALA A 465 17.68 1.65 -28.13
N LEU A 466 17.43 2.55 -27.17
CA LEU A 466 18.44 3.49 -26.67
C LEU A 466 19.64 2.75 -26.08
N SER A 467 19.40 1.75 -25.23
CA SER A 467 20.47 0.97 -24.58
C SER A 467 21.33 0.18 -25.57
N ALA A 468 20.71 -0.38 -26.62
CA ALA A 468 21.42 -1.15 -27.64
C ALA A 468 22.22 -0.26 -28.60
N LEU A 469 21.70 0.93 -28.92
CA LEU A 469 22.29 1.89 -29.86
C LEU A 469 23.30 2.84 -29.22
N ALA A 470 23.28 3.03 -27.90
CA ALA A 470 24.16 3.94 -27.17
C ALA A 470 25.66 3.82 -27.56
N PRO A 471 26.26 2.61 -27.67
CA PRO A 471 27.67 2.46 -28.04
C PRO A 471 28.03 2.99 -29.43
N TYR A 472 27.03 3.14 -30.32
CA TYR A 472 27.22 3.49 -31.72
C TYR A 472 26.98 4.98 -32.01
N CYS A 473 26.44 5.74 -31.06
CA CYS A 473 26.12 7.16 -31.23
C CYS A 473 27.38 8.00 -31.56
N ALA A 474 28.53 7.65 -30.99
CA ALA A 474 29.79 8.36 -31.23
C ALA A 474 30.41 8.10 -32.61
N VAL A 475 30.01 7.01 -33.29
CA VAL A 475 30.65 6.53 -34.52
C VAL A 475 29.72 6.51 -35.74
N SER A 476 28.41 6.62 -35.53
CA SER A 476 27.41 6.69 -36.60
C SER A 476 26.48 7.89 -36.40
N SER A 477 26.55 8.85 -37.33
CA SER A 477 25.67 10.02 -37.32
C SER A 477 24.20 9.66 -37.56
N GLU A 478 23.94 8.57 -38.27
CA GLU A 478 22.58 8.06 -38.48
C GLU A 478 21.99 7.51 -37.19
N VAL A 479 22.77 6.74 -36.43
CA VAL A 479 22.37 6.25 -35.11
C VAL A 479 22.20 7.40 -34.12
N SER A 480 23.13 8.36 -34.09
CA SER A 480 23.00 9.55 -33.25
C SER A 480 21.71 10.33 -33.55
N SER A 481 21.41 10.55 -34.84
CA SER A 481 20.20 11.29 -35.24
C SER A 481 18.92 10.55 -34.85
N ALA A 482 18.93 9.22 -34.93
CA ALA A 482 17.83 8.38 -34.48
C ALA A 482 17.61 8.46 -32.97
N VAL A 483 18.69 8.36 -32.19
CA VAL A 483 18.64 8.46 -30.72
C VAL A 483 18.15 9.84 -30.30
N ASP A 484 18.64 10.92 -30.92
CA ASP A 484 18.17 12.29 -30.64
C ASP A 484 16.67 12.46 -30.92
N ASN A 485 16.18 11.86 -32.00
CA ASN A 485 14.76 11.88 -32.33
C ASN A 485 13.90 11.12 -31.31
N ILE A 486 14.33 9.93 -30.87
CA ILE A 486 13.66 9.16 -29.83
C ILE A 486 13.61 9.95 -28.52
N LEU A 487 14.73 10.52 -28.08
CA LEU A 487 14.79 11.32 -26.84
C LEU A 487 13.86 12.52 -26.90
N SER A 488 13.80 13.23 -28.04
CA SER A 488 12.87 14.34 -28.24
C SER A 488 11.41 13.88 -28.11
N LYS A 489 11.07 12.73 -28.70
CA LYS A 489 9.70 12.21 -28.68
C LYS A 489 9.28 11.68 -27.31
N LEU A 490 10.15 10.97 -26.61
CA LEU A 490 9.89 10.55 -25.24
C LEU A 490 9.71 11.76 -24.31
N SER A 491 10.55 12.78 -24.45
CA SER A 491 10.42 14.04 -23.71
C SER A 491 9.10 14.79 -24.00
N GLU A 492 8.56 14.69 -25.22
CA GLU A 492 7.26 15.29 -25.60
C GLU A 492 6.07 14.54 -24.99
N ILE A 493 6.19 13.23 -24.81
CA ILE A 493 5.09 12.34 -24.40
C ILE A 493 4.99 12.19 -22.89
N GLN A 494 6.11 12.31 -22.17
CA GLN A 494 6.14 12.21 -20.71
C GLN A 494 5.16 13.20 -20.06
N SER A 495 4.40 12.73 -19.06
CA SER A 495 3.45 13.57 -18.32
C SER A 495 4.16 14.63 -17.47
N GLU A 496 3.44 15.68 -17.05
CA GLU A 496 3.96 16.70 -16.13
C GLU A 496 4.39 16.14 -14.76
N SER A 497 3.85 14.98 -14.35
CA SER A 497 4.27 14.24 -13.15
C SER A 497 5.55 13.41 -13.35
N GLY A 498 6.15 13.47 -14.54
CA GLY A 498 7.38 12.74 -14.87
C GLY A 498 7.16 11.30 -15.35
N THR A 499 5.93 10.83 -15.55
CA THR A 499 5.64 9.41 -15.84
C THR A 499 5.24 9.17 -17.31
N PHE A 500 5.37 7.92 -17.76
CA PHE A 500 4.80 7.34 -18.97
C PHE A 500 3.66 6.37 -18.65
N TYR A 501 2.88 6.67 -17.60
CA TYR A 501 1.69 5.95 -17.12
C TYR A 501 1.94 4.64 -16.37
N SER A 502 3.00 3.88 -16.67
CA SER A 502 3.31 2.63 -15.98
C SER A 502 4.75 2.55 -15.50
N SER A 503 4.95 1.85 -14.38
CA SER A 503 6.30 1.56 -13.86
C SER A 503 7.17 0.79 -14.84
N ASN A 504 6.57 -0.06 -15.69
CA ASN A 504 7.25 -0.81 -16.75
C ASN A 504 7.88 0.12 -17.78
N THR A 505 7.08 1.03 -18.34
CA THR A 505 7.56 1.98 -19.34
C THR A 505 8.57 2.96 -18.74
N ASP A 506 8.29 3.49 -17.54
CA ASP A 506 9.21 4.38 -16.82
C ASP A 506 10.57 3.70 -16.59
N ALA A 507 10.54 2.44 -16.17
CA ALA A 507 11.74 1.65 -15.98
C ALA A 507 12.55 1.48 -17.27
N MET A 508 11.91 1.15 -18.39
CA MET A 508 12.61 0.99 -19.67
C MET A 508 13.26 2.31 -20.12
N VAL A 509 12.55 3.44 -19.97
CA VAL A 509 13.09 4.77 -20.30
C VAL A 509 14.29 5.10 -19.41
N ILE A 510 14.22 4.88 -18.10
CA ILE A 510 15.33 5.08 -17.17
C ILE A 510 16.58 4.28 -17.59
N ILE A 511 16.40 3.00 -17.95
CA ILE A 511 17.52 2.15 -18.40
C ILE A 511 18.17 2.70 -19.67
N GLY A 512 17.35 3.14 -20.64
CA GLY A 512 17.83 3.74 -21.89
C GLY A 512 18.58 5.06 -21.68
N LEU A 513 18.08 5.91 -20.79
CA LEU A 513 18.73 7.17 -20.43
C LEU A 513 20.05 6.94 -19.69
N ALA A 514 20.09 6.00 -18.76
CA ALA A 514 21.31 5.63 -18.04
C ALA A 514 22.42 5.15 -18.99
N ALA A 515 22.09 4.35 -20.00
CA ALA A 515 23.02 3.90 -21.03
C ALA A 515 23.61 5.05 -21.86
N LEU A 516 22.89 6.17 -21.98
CA LEU A 516 23.33 7.38 -22.67
C LEU A 516 24.03 8.39 -21.74
N GLY A 517 24.08 8.12 -20.44
CA GLY A 517 24.60 9.07 -19.45
C GLY A 517 23.68 10.27 -19.18
N ILE A 518 22.38 10.10 -19.43
CA ILE A 518 21.35 11.12 -19.20
C ILE A 518 20.67 10.83 -17.86
N ASP A 519 20.74 11.78 -16.93
CA ASP A 519 20.16 11.63 -15.60
C ASP A 519 18.63 11.83 -15.62
N PRO A 520 17.81 10.79 -15.36
CA PRO A 520 16.36 10.87 -15.37
C PRO A 520 15.78 11.73 -14.23
N GLY A 521 16.58 12.03 -13.20
CA GLY A 521 16.20 12.89 -12.07
C GLY A 521 16.44 14.38 -12.33
N THR A 522 17.39 14.72 -13.20
CA THR A 522 17.87 16.11 -13.34
C THR A 522 17.93 16.66 -14.76
N ASP A 523 17.92 15.80 -15.80
CA ASP A 523 17.92 16.28 -17.19
C ASP A 523 16.60 17.02 -17.48
N PRO A 524 16.63 18.26 -17.97
CA PRO A 524 15.44 19.10 -18.14
C PRO A 524 14.44 18.56 -19.17
N ARG A 525 14.83 17.57 -19.99
CA ARG A 525 13.89 16.87 -20.86
C ARG A 525 12.99 15.92 -20.06
N PHE A 526 13.51 15.35 -18.96
CA PHE A 526 12.86 14.28 -18.19
C PHE A 526 12.53 14.66 -16.74
N ALA A 527 13.02 15.80 -16.25
CA ALA A 527 12.61 16.46 -15.02
C ALA A 527 11.56 17.53 -15.32
N LYS A 528 10.28 17.19 -15.12
CA LYS A 528 9.13 18.07 -15.39
C LYS A 528 8.76 18.88 -14.15
N SER A 529 7.81 19.80 -14.32
CA SER A 529 7.40 20.70 -13.23
C SER A 529 6.75 19.99 -12.05
N GLY A 530 6.06 18.87 -12.30
CA GLY A 530 5.37 18.05 -11.30
C GLY A 530 6.14 16.83 -10.82
N GLY A 531 7.37 16.59 -11.30
CA GLY A 531 8.19 15.45 -10.90
C GLY A 531 9.20 15.04 -11.97
N SER A 532 10.30 14.42 -11.55
CA SER A 532 11.25 13.78 -12.45
C SER A 532 10.82 12.36 -12.81
N LEU A 533 11.49 11.76 -13.81
CA LEU A 533 11.18 10.38 -14.21
C LEU A 533 11.48 9.37 -13.10
N ILE A 534 12.52 9.61 -12.28
CA ILE A 534 12.81 8.75 -11.14
C ILE A 534 11.78 8.94 -10.02
N ASP A 535 11.28 10.16 -9.80
CA ASP A 535 10.17 10.41 -8.86
C ASP A 535 8.89 9.70 -9.32
N GLY A 536 8.61 9.76 -10.63
CA GLY A 536 7.54 9.03 -11.29
C GLY A 536 7.62 7.52 -11.05
N LEU A 537 8.78 6.90 -11.30
CA LEU A 537 8.99 5.48 -11.03
C LEU A 537 8.76 5.14 -9.55
N LEU A 538 9.29 5.96 -8.63
CA LEU A 538 9.16 5.75 -7.17
C LEU A 538 7.73 5.96 -6.65
N SER A 539 6.85 6.63 -7.40
CA SER A 539 5.42 6.73 -7.06
C SER A 539 4.71 5.38 -7.13
N TYR A 540 5.19 4.45 -7.97
CA TYR A 540 4.64 3.11 -8.10
C TYR A 540 5.15 2.11 -7.04
N ALA A 541 6.12 2.50 -6.21
CA ALA A 541 6.71 1.62 -5.21
C ALA A 541 5.72 1.31 -4.08
N LEU A 542 5.62 0.03 -3.71
CA LEU A 542 4.68 -0.44 -2.69
C LEU A 542 5.03 0.07 -1.28
N PRO A 543 4.03 0.28 -0.42
CA PRO A 543 4.25 0.54 1.00
C PRO A 543 5.09 -0.59 1.63
N GLY A 544 6.29 -0.27 2.11
CA GLY A 544 7.26 -1.25 2.63
C GLY A 544 8.42 -1.58 1.70
N ASN A 545 8.51 -0.92 0.53
CA ASN A 545 9.60 -1.07 -0.43
C ASN A 545 9.80 -2.54 -0.89
N SER A 546 8.71 -3.32 -0.95
CA SER A 546 8.76 -4.75 -1.29
C SER A 546 8.68 -5.02 -2.80
N GLY A 547 8.46 -4.00 -3.61
CA GLY A 547 8.29 -4.10 -5.05
C GLY A 547 7.52 -2.90 -5.61
N PHE A 548 6.97 -3.07 -6.81
CA PHE A 548 6.27 -2.03 -7.55
C PHE A 548 4.91 -2.52 -8.06
N GLY A 549 3.95 -1.60 -8.11
CA GLY A 549 2.68 -1.77 -8.82
C GLY A 549 2.78 -1.35 -10.29
N TYR A 550 1.72 -1.61 -11.06
CA TYR A 550 1.72 -1.34 -12.50
C TYR A 550 1.43 0.14 -12.80
N ASN A 551 0.38 0.73 -12.21
CA ASN A 551 -0.10 2.08 -12.52
C ASN A 551 -0.77 2.80 -11.32
N ASN A 552 -0.03 2.94 -10.21
CA ASN A 552 -0.51 3.54 -8.95
C ASN A 552 -1.71 2.79 -8.35
N ASP A 553 -1.84 1.51 -8.68
CA ASP A 553 -2.77 0.54 -8.09
C ASP A 553 -2.31 0.08 -6.69
N TYR A 554 -1.03 0.27 -6.37
CA TYR A 554 -0.38 -0.23 -5.15
C TYR A 554 -0.57 -1.73 -4.92
N GLU A 555 -0.80 -2.48 -6.00
CA GLU A 555 -0.85 -3.94 -6.00
C GLU A 555 0.48 -4.50 -6.48
N PHE A 556 1.01 -5.53 -5.81
CA PHE A 556 2.28 -6.13 -6.23
C PHE A 556 2.16 -6.71 -7.65
N ASN A 557 2.99 -6.21 -8.56
CA ASN A 557 3.09 -6.72 -9.91
C ASN A 557 4.52 -7.24 -10.17
N SER A 558 4.63 -8.51 -10.56
CA SER A 558 5.91 -9.18 -10.70
C SER A 558 6.77 -8.59 -11.83
N LEU A 559 6.16 -8.25 -12.97
CA LEU A 559 6.86 -7.70 -14.12
C LEU A 559 7.26 -6.23 -13.88
N ALA A 560 6.36 -5.44 -13.28
CA ALA A 560 6.65 -4.09 -12.81
C ALA A 560 7.82 -4.07 -11.83
N THR A 561 7.81 -4.98 -10.85
CA THR A 561 8.87 -5.10 -9.84
C THR A 561 10.20 -5.49 -10.47
N GLU A 562 10.23 -6.49 -11.36
CA GLU A 562 11.45 -6.94 -12.05
C GLU A 562 12.06 -5.80 -12.88
N GLN A 563 11.25 -5.13 -13.71
CA GLN A 563 11.73 -4.05 -14.57
C GLN A 563 12.13 -2.80 -13.78
N SER A 564 11.36 -2.43 -12.75
CA SER A 564 11.70 -1.30 -11.88
C SER A 564 12.98 -1.57 -11.08
N PHE A 565 13.19 -2.81 -10.62
CA PHE A 565 14.44 -3.21 -9.98
C PHE A 565 15.63 -3.04 -10.92
N ARG A 566 15.51 -3.47 -12.17
CA ARG A 566 16.51 -3.23 -13.23
C ARG A 566 16.78 -1.74 -13.44
N ALA A 567 15.74 -0.92 -13.46
CA ALA A 567 15.87 0.53 -13.60
C ALA A 567 16.55 1.19 -12.40
N LEU A 568 16.25 0.78 -11.17
CA LEU A 568 16.94 1.26 -9.98
C LEU A 568 18.43 0.90 -9.98
N ILE A 569 18.79 -0.31 -10.43
CA ILE A 569 20.19 -0.71 -10.61
C ILE A 569 20.87 0.19 -11.66
N ALA A 570 20.21 0.40 -12.80
CA ALA A 570 20.75 1.24 -13.86
C ALA A 570 20.93 2.71 -13.42
N TYR A 571 19.95 3.25 -12.69
CA TYR A 571 20.00 4.60 -12.13
C TYR A 571 21.10 4.74 -11.09
N THR A 572 21.24 3.78 -10.16
CA THR A 572 22.32 3.78 -9.16
C THR A 572 23.69 3.73 -9.83
N GLY A 573 23.86 2.87 -10.84
CA GLY A 573 25.11 2.80 -11.59
C GLY A 573 25.41 4.09 -12.35
N LEU A 574 24.38 4.77 -12.87
CA LEU A 574 24.50 6.06 -13.53
C LEU A 574 24.96 7.16 -12.55
N THR A 575 24.34 7.26 -11.38
CA THR A 575 24.68 8.29 -10.39
C THR A 575 26.10 8.10 -9.83
N GLU A 576 26.58 6.85 -9.76
CA GLU A 576 27.95 6.53 -9.35
C GLU A 576 28.99 6.80 -10.45
N ASN A 577 28.67 6.53 -11.72
CA ASN A 577 29.67 6.46 -12.81
C ASN A 577 29.49 7.50 -13.93
N GLY A 578 28.39 8.27 -13.94
CA GLY A 578 28.04 9.27 -14.96
C GLY A 578 27.48 8.68 -16.27
N THR A 579 27.76 7.42 -16.58
CA THR A 579 27.09 6.64 -17.63
C THR A 579 27.06 5.18 -17.18
N TYR A 580 25.95 4.49 -17.43
CA TYR A 580 25.82 3.11 -17.01
C TYR A 580 24.84 2.35 -17.90
N ASN A 581 25.37 1.46 -18.73
CA ASN A 581 24.56 0.51 -19.47
C ASN A 581 24.55 -0.82 -18.70
N ILE A 582 23.41 -1.18 -18.12
CA ILE A 582 23.29 -2.41 -17.33
C ILE A 582 23.64 -3.68 -18.14
N TYR A 583 23.48 -3.63 -19.47
CA TYR A 583 23.82 -4.73 -20.38
C TYR A 583 25.32 -4.88 -20.68
N ASP A 584 26.17 -3.98 -20.17
CA ASP A 584 27.62 -4.19 -20.13
C ASP A 584 28.02 -5.16 -18.99
N ILE A 585 27.07 -5.54 -18.12
CA ILE A 585 27.20 -6.56 -17.07
C ILE A 585 28.35 -6.22 -16.12
N ILE A 586 28.35 -4.99 -15.63
CA ILE A 586 29.26 -4.50 -14.59
C ILE A 586 28.46 -4.45 -13.29
N PRO A 587 28.65 -5.36 -12.31
CA PRO A 587 27.89 -5.32 -11.08
C PRO A 587 28.14 -4.04 -10.26
N LEU A 588 27.11 -3.47 -9.63
CA LEU A 588 27.25 -2.29 -8.75
C LEU A 588 28.26 -2.54 -7.61
N LYS A 589 28.26 -3.74 -7.04
CA LYS A 589 29.18 -4.15 -5.98
C LYS A 589 30.32 -4.96 -6.58
N THR A 590 31.51 -4.36 -6.72
CA THR A 590 32.72 -5.09 -7.15
C THR A 590 33.68 -5.31 -5.97
N ASP A 591 34.11 -6.56 -5.79
CA ASP A 591 35.27 -6.89 -4.95
C ASP A 591 36.53 -6.32 -5.60
N ASN A 592 37.02 -5.19 -5.08
CA ASN A 592 38.31 -4.60 -5.44
C ASN A 592 39.46 -5.52 -5.01
N THR A 593 39.80 -6.51 -5.83
CA THR A 593 41.01 -7.33 -5.70
C THR A 593 42.15 -6.76 -6.54
N GLY A 594 42.94 -5.86 -5.95
CA GLY A 594 44.21 -5.35 -6.47
C GLY A 594 45.23 -5.16 -5.33
N GLY A 595 46.14 -6.13 -5.17
CA GLY A 595 46.85 -6.35 -3.90
C GLY A 595 48.02 -5.44 -3.55
N SER A 596 48.38 -5.42 -2.25
CA SER A 596 49.76 -5.64 -1.77
C SER A 596 49.78 -5.96 -0.26
N GLY A 597 50.61 -6.93 0.15
CA GLY A 597 51.18 -6.98 1.49
C GLY A 597 50.52 -7.89 2.53
N MET A 598 50.93 -9.16 2.54
CA MET A 598 50.72 -10.11 3.65
C MET A 598 51.21 -9.52 5.00
N GLY A 599 50.29 -9.43 5.95
CA GLY A 599 50.56 -9.22 7.38
C GLY A 599 49.71 -10.18 8.19
N THR A 600 50.24 -11.38 8.46
CA THR A 600 49.64 -12.38 9.34
C THR A 600 49.49 -11.84 10.76
N GLY A 601 48.26 -11.58 11.17
CA GLY A 601 47.86 -11.29 12.54
C GLY A 601 46.40 -11.67 12.72
N GLY A 602 46.14 -12.82 13.32
CA GLY A 602 44.80 -13.26 13.65
C GLY A 602 44.11 -12.26 14.56
N GLY A 603 43.06 -11.65 14.05
CA GLY A 603 42.09 -10.85 14.78
C GLY A 603 40.72 -11.12 14.17
N ASN A 604 39.92 -11.91 14.88
CA ASN A 604 38.52 -12.16 14.57
C ASN A 604 37.75 -10.84 14.66
N THR A 605 37.22 -10.31 13.55
CA THR A 605 36.17 -9.29 13.55
C THR A 605 35.04 -9.79 12.65
N GLY A 606 34.18 -10.62 13.24
CA GLY A 606 32.92 -11.01 12.61
C GLY A 606 31.98 -9.82 12.55
N PHE A 607 31.44 -9.55 11.37
CA PHE A 607 30.14 -8.93 11.25
C PHE A 607 29.13 -10.07 11.33
N GLY A 608 28.62 -10.30 12.54
CA GLY A 608 27.63 -11.34 12.78
C GLY A 608 26.39 -11.06 11.94
N THR A 609 25.90 -12.10 11.26
CA THR A 609 24.47 -12.20 10.99
C THR A 609 23.77 -11.94 12.32
N SER A 610 22.88 -10.93 12.38
CA SER A 610 22.08 -10.74 13.58
C SER A 610 21.25 -12.01 13.78
N ASN A 611 21.58 -12.76 14.82
CA ASN A 611 20.80 -13.92 15.22
C ASN A 611 19.40 -13.42 15.61
N ILE A 612 18.37 -14.01 15.03
CA ILE A 612 16.97 -13.78 15.40
C ILE A 612 16.62 -14.67 16.59
N THR A 613 15.73 -14.21 17.44
CA THR A 613 15.12 -14.97 18.53
C THR A 613 13.64 -15.16 18.22
N VAL A 614 13.24 -16.41 17.99
CA VAL A 614 11.85 -16.77 17.68
C VAL A 614 11.26 -17.59 18.81
N THR A 615 9.96 -17.48 19.06
CA THR A 615 9.25 -18.25 20.09
C THR A 615 8.40 -19.32 19.42
N VAL A 616 8.51 -20.58 19.83
CA VAL A 616 7.72 -21.68 19.27
C VAL A 616 6.88 -22.34 20.35
N ARG A 617 5.60 -22.58 20.07
CA ARG A 617 4.69 -23.40 20.86
C ARG A 617 4.14 -24.54 20.00
N VAL A 618 4.02 -25.74 20.58
CA VAL A 618 3.37 -26.89 19.92
C VAL A 618 2.16 -27.35 20.73
N VAL A 619 0.99 -27.33 20.11
CA VAL A 619 -0.29 -27.73 20.71
C VAL A 619 -0.82 -28.94 19.95
N GLY A 620 -0.75 -30.14 20.55
CA GLY A 620 -1.23 -31.36 19.89
C GLY A 620 -2.59 -31.80 20.41
N ASP A 621 -2.95 -33.05 20.13
CA ASP A 621 -4.18 -33.68 20.64
C ASP A 621 -3.93 -35.14 21.06
N THR A 622 -4.95 -35.85 21.52
CA THR A 622 -4.95 -37.30 21.74
C THR A 622 -5.53 -38.02 20.53
N VAL A 623 -5.05 -39.23 20.24
CA VAL A 623 -5.65 -40.06 19.18
C VAL A 623 -6.98 -40.61 19.68
N HIS A 624 -8.08 -40.18 19.06
CA HIS A 624 -9.44 -40.57 19.46
C HIS A 624 -10.38 -40.95 18.29
N GLY A 625 -9.91 -40.83 17.04
CA GLY A 625 -10.62 -41.22 15.82
C GLY A 625 -11.66 -40.16 15.40
N GLU A 626 -12.74 -40.53 14.70
CA GLU A 626 -13.78 -39.58 14.23
C GLU A 626 -14.62 -38.92 15.35
N LYS A 627 -14.23 -39.07 16.62
CA LYS A 627 -14.92 -38.41 17.73
C LYS A 627 -14.38 -36.99 17.82
N GLU A 628 -15.20 -36.03 18.21
CA GLU A 628 -14.70 -34.67 18.46
C GLU A 628 -13.85 -34.66 19.73
N HIS A 629 -12.71 -33.93 19.72
CA HIS A 629 -11.95 -33.65 20.94
C HIS A 629 -12.84 -33.03 22.01
N SER A 630 -12.65 -33.45 23.26
CA SER A 630 -13.40 -32.93 24.39
C SER A 630 -12.45 -32.34 25.44
N GLY A 631 -12.55 -31.02 25.64
CA GLY A 631 -11.69 -30.28 26.57
C GLY A 631 -10.68 -29.38 25.88
N ALA A 632 -9.71 -28.86 26.64
CA ALA A 632 -8.64 -28.03 26.10
C ALA A 632 -7.61 -28.90 25.37
N TYR A 633 -7.06 -28.41 24.26
CA TYR A 633 -5.98 -29.10 23.56
C TYR A 633 -4.70 -29.12 24.42
N PRO A 634 -4.02 -30.27 24.55
CA PRO A 634 -2.79 -30.36 25.31
C PRO A 634 -1.65 -29.59 24.63
N VAL A 635 -1.02 -28.68 25.38
CA VAL A 635 0.27 -28.08 24.99
C VAL A 635 1.35 -29.15 25.11
N TRP A 636 1.83 -29.65 23.97
CA TRP A 636 2.86 -30.67 23.89
C TRP A 636 4.25 -30.09 24.15
N ILE A 637 4.52 -28.89 23.61
CA ILE A 637 5.73 -28.12 23.88
C ILE A 637 5.29 -26.68 24.24
N PRO A 638 5.57 -26.19 25.46
CA PRO A 638 5.28 -24.80 25.84
C PRO A 638 6.18 -23.82 25.06
N ASP A 639 6.04 -22.51 25.29
CA ASP A 639 6.85 -21.51 24.59
C ASP A 639 8.35 -21.76 24.78
N VAL A 640 9.03 -22.10 23.69
CA VAL A 640 10.48 -22.27 23.61
C VAL A 640 11.04 -21.16 22.74
N LYS A 641 11.94 -20.35 23.30
CA LYS A 641 12.73 -19.39 22.52
C LYS A 641 13.87 -20.13 21.83
N ARG A 642 14.02 -19.91 20.53
CA ARG A 642 15.11 -20.46 19.70
C ARG A 642 15.86 -19.31 19.07
N SER A 643 17.19 -19.31 19.24
CA SER A 643 18.06 -18.44 18.46
C SER A 643 18.34 -19.11 17.12
N ALA A 644 18.15 -18.38 16.03
CA ALA A 644 18.41 -18.81 14.67
C ALA A 644 19.16 -17.70 13.91
N ALA A 645 19.76 -18.02 12.77
CA ALA A 645 20.34 -16.99 11.92
C ALA A 645 19.21 -16.21 11.24
N GLY A 646 19.44 -14.92 10.93
CA GLY A 646 18.53 -14.18 10.05
C GLY A 646 18.33 -14.93 8.71
N GLY A 647 17.09 -15.04 8.25
CA GLY A 647 16.73 -15.77 7.02
C GLY A 647 16.28 -17.22 7.23
N THR A 648 16.36 -17.77 8.45
CA THR A 648 15.90 -19.15 8.75
C THR A 648 14.39 -19.32 8.50
N LYS A 649 13.99 -20.46 7.91
CA LYS A 649 12.57 -20.79 7.64
C LYS A 649 11.83 -21.33 8.87
N ALA A 650 10.51 -21.18 8.88
CA ALA A 650 9.65 -21.75 9.91
C ALA A 650 9.85 -23.27 10.06
N SER A 651 10.06 -23.98 8.96
CA SER A 651 10.29 -25.42 8.94
C SER A 651 11.54 -25.88 9.67
N GLU A 652 12.64 -25.13 9.54
CA GLU A 652 13.92 -25.45 10.18
C GLU A 652 13.81 -25.31 11.70
N VAL A 653 13.18 -24.22 12.17
CA VAL A 653 12.96 -23.98 13.60
C VAL A 653 11.97 -24.97 14.17
N LEU A 654 10.84 -25.24 13.51
CA LEU A 654 9.84 -26.21 13.97
C LEU A 654 10.41 -27.63 14.04
N LYS A 655 11.14 -28.08 13.00
CA LYS A 655 11.81 -29.39 12.98
C LYS A 655 12.83 -29.50 14.11
N SER A 656 13.62 -28.45 14.33
CA SER A 656 14.61 -28.41 15.39
C SER A 656 13.98 -28.44 16.79
N VAL A 657 12.94 -27.64 17.05
CA VAL A 657 12.25 -27.60 18.35
C VAL A 657 11.57 -28.93 18.65
N LEU A 658 10.93 -29.57 17.67
CA LEU A 658 10.32 -30.89 17.84
C LEU A 658 11.38 -31.96 18.15
N THR A 659 12.47 -32.01 17.36
CA THR A 659 13.52 -33.03 17.50
C THR A 659 14.28 -32.89 18.83
N ASP A 660 14.60 -31.66 19.24
CA ASP A 660 15.31 -31.39 20.50
C ASP A 660 14.49 -31.78 21.74
N ASN A 661 13.16 -31.81 21.62
CA ASN A 661 12.24 -32.26 22.67
C ASN A 661 11.89 -33.76 22.56
N GLY A 662 12.58 -34.52 21.70
CA GLY A 662 12.43 -35.97 21.57
C GLY A 662 11.25 -36.44 20.72
N TYR A 663 10.63 -35.55 19.96
CA TYR A 663 9.57 -35.89 18.99
C TYR A 663 10.20 -36.25 17.64
N THR A 664 9.55 -37.11 16.87
CA THR A 664 9.89 -37.33 15.45
C THR A 664 8.83 -36.71 14.55
N VAL A 665 9.25 -36.11 13.43
CA VAL A 665 8.36 -35.36 12.53
C VAL A 665 8.52 -35.83 11.08
N ALA A 666 7.40 -35.93 10.36
CA ALA A 666 7.33 -36.27 8.93
C ALA A 666 6.67 -35.15 8.11
N GLY A 667 6.98 -35.08 6.81
CA GLY A 667 6.39 -34.12 5.87
C GLY A 667 7.10 -32.76 5.75
N VAL A 668 8.00 -32.41 6.67
CA VAL A 668 8.68 -31.10 6.67
C VAL A 668 9.31 -30.74 5.32
N GLU A 669 9.94 -31.69 4.63
CA GLU A 669 10.60 -31.47 3.33
C GLU A 669 9.61 -31.06 2.21
N SER A 670 8.33 -31.40 2.33
CA SER A 670 7.25 -30.98 1.42
C SER A 670 6.58 -29.65 1.83
N GLY A 671 7.08 -28.97 2.87
CA GLY A 671 6.55 -27.69 3.33
C GLY A 671 5.30 -27.80 4.20
N TYR A 672 4.97 -29.00 4.68
CA TYR A 672 3.81 -29.29 5.54
C TYR A 672 4.10 -30.45 6.49
N ILE A 673 3.85 -30.30 7.79
CA ILE A 673 4.04 -31.38 8.77
C ILE A 673 2.89 -32.37 8.66
N SER A 674 3.13 -33.53 8.05
CA SER A 674 2.09 -34.56 7.86
C SER A 674 1.92 -35.47 9.07
N SER A 675 2.95 -35.65 9.91
CA SER A 675 2.78 -36.30 11.23
C SER A 675 3.85 -35.94 12.26
N ILE A 676 3.46 -36.03 13.54
CA ILE A 676 4.36 -35.88 14.70
C ILE A 676 4.19 -37.09 15.61
N THR A 677 5.28 -37.77 15.95
CA THR A 677 5.32 -38.84 16.94
C THR A 677 5.90 -38.31 18.25
N THR A 678 5.13 -38.46 19.33
CA THR A 678 5.55 -38.13 20.70
C THR A 678 6.72 -39.03 21.17
N PRO A 679 7.52 -38.61 22.16
CA PRO A 679 8.57 -39.45 22.75
C PRO A 679 8.06 -40.79 23.33
N GLY A 680 6.77 -40.86 23.66
CA GLY A 680 6.09 -42.08 24.12
C GLY A 680 5.70 -43.05 23.00
N GLY A 681 5.99 -42.72 21.74
CA GLY A 681 5.70 -43.56 20.57
C GLY A 681 4.30 -43.41 20.00
N VAL A 682 3.52 -42.42 20.45
CA VAL A 682 2.19 -42.13 19.88
C VAL A 682 2.34 -41.16 18.73
N GLU A 683 1.92 -41.58 17.53
CA GLU A 683 1.91 -40.76 16.31
C GLU A 683 0.55 -40.09 16.12
N LEU A 684 0.57 -38.79 15.83
CA LEU A 684 -0.58 -38.00 15.44
C LEU A 684 -0.28 -37.37 14.07
N GLY A 685 -0.89 -37.93 13.04
CA GLY A 685 -0.74 -37.49 11.65
C GLY A 685 -1.98 -36.81 11.11
N GLU A 686 -1.87 -36.25 9.92
CA GLU A 686 -3.05 -35.88 9.15
C GLU A 686 -4.02 -37.06 9.06
N LEU A 687 -5.31 -36.75 9.08
CA LEU A 687 -6.40 -37.71 9.00
C LEU A 687 -6.53 -38.67 10.19
N THR A 688 -5.68 -38.55 11.22
CA THR A 688 -5.66 -39.49 12.36
C THR A 688 -6.92 -39.38 13.23
N ASN A 689 -7.48 -38.18 13.39
CA ASN A 689 -8.72 -37.93 14.13
C ASN A 689 -9.92 -37.59 13.21
N GLY A 690 -9.85 -38.00 11.93
CA GLY A 690 -10.94 -37.83 10.96
C GLY A 690 -10.48 -37.17 9.66
N ALA A 691 -11.30 -37.25 8.60
CA ALA A 691 -10.92 -36.87 7.24
C ALA A 691 -10.53 -35.37 7.03
N GLN A 692 -10.77 -34.53 8.04
CA GLN A 692 -10.47 -33.10 8.06
C GLN A 692 -9.44 -32.74 9.14
N SER A 693 -8.77 -33.72 9.73
CA SER A 693 -7.79 -33.49 10.79
C SER A 693 -6.37 -33.31 10.24
N GLY A 694 -5.58 -32.43 10.85
CA GLY A 694 -4.23 -32.11 10.37
C GLY A 694 -3.48 -31.08 11.21
N TRP A 695 -2.19 -30.89 10.91
CA TRP A 695 -1.33 -29.93 11.59
C TRP A 695 -1.34 -28.57 10.86
N LEU A 696 -1.63 -27.50 11.57
CA LEU A 696 -1.63 -26.12 11.07
C LEU A 696 -0.59 -25.29 11.81
N TYR A 697 -0.17 -24.17 11.24
CA TYR A 697 0.73 -23.24 11.92
C TYR A 697 0.31 -21.79 11.73
N THR A 698 0.56 -20.98 12.75
CA THR A 698 0.47 -19.52 12.68
C THR A 698 1.82 -18.89 12.98
N VAL A 699 2.03 -17.69 12.45
CA VAL A 699 3.11 -16.80 12.86
C VAL A 699 2.49 -15.49 13.31
N ASN A 700 2.81 -15.06 14.53
CA ASN A 700 2.24 -13.88 15.18
C ASN A 700 0.70 -13.88 15.21
N GLY A 701 0.10 -15.08 15.35
CA GLY A 701 -1.34 -15.27 15.43
C GLY A 701 -2.07 -15.32 14.09
N VAL A 702 -1.34 -15.24 12.96
CA VAL A 702 -1.92 -15.29 11.61
C VAL A 702 -1.49 -16.58 10.92
N SER A 703 -2.43 -17.29 10.28
CA SER A 703 -2.11 -18.44 9.42
C SER A 703 -1.50 -17.96 8.11
N PRO A 704 -0.24 -18.28 7.80
CA PRO A 704 0.36 -17.84 6.56
C PRO A 704 -0.28 -18.56 5.35
N SER A 705 -0.36 -17.88 4.22
CA SER A 705 -0.84 -18.45 2.94
C SER A 705 0.20 -19.34 2.24
N VAL A 706 1.33 -19.60 2.89
CA VAL A 706 2.46 -20.37 2.36
C VAL A 706 2.80 -21.53 3.29
N GLY A 707 3.45 -22.57 2.77
CA GLY A 707 3.94 -23.69 3.59
C GLY A 707 5.12 -23.28 4.49
N ILE A 708 5.42 -24.11 5.50
CA ILE A 708 6.47 -23.82 6.51
C ILE A 708 7.88 -23.69 5.91
N ASN A 709 8.14 -24.21 4.71
CA ASN A 709 9.42 -24.04 3.99
C ASN A 709 9.57 -22.68 3.31
N SER A 710 8.46 -21.98 3.10
CA SER A 710 8.43 -20.72 2.37
C SER A 710 8.39 -19.51 3.30
N TYR A 711 7.91 -19.68 4.54
CA TYR A 711 7.85 -18.61 5.52
C TYR A 711 9.24 -18.34 6.15
N THR A 712 9.83 -17.20 5.81
CA THR A 712 11.07 -16.70 6.42
C THR A 712 10.77 -16.03 7.76
N LEU A 713 11.46 -16.45 8.83
CA LEU A 713 11.25 -15.90 10.16
C LEU A 713 12.00 -14.59 10.39
N LYS A 714 11.36 -13.68 11.11
CA LYS A 714 11.89 -12.41 11.59
C LYS A 714 12.21 -12.49 13.09
N ASP A 715 13.00 -11.54 13.57
CA ASP A 715 13.28 -11.44 15.00
C ASP A 715 12.00 -11.22 15.79
N ASN A 716 11.85 -11.96 16.89
CA ASN A 716 10.68 -12.01 17.77
C ASN A 716 9.41 -12.64 17.20
N ASP A 717 9.46 -13.30 16.03
CA ASP A 717 8.32 -14.06 15.53
C ASP A 717 7.88 -15.15 16.52
N ILE A 718 6.56 -15.29 16.67
CA ILE A 718 5.91 -16.30 17.51
C ILE A 718 5.21 -17.32 16.63
N ILE A 719 5.73 -18.54 16.57
CA ILE A 719 5.16 -19.64 15.81
C ILE A 719 4.31 -20.51 16.75
N VAL A 720 3.06 -20.76 16.39
CA VAL A 720 2.23 -21.78 17.03
C VAL A 720 1.93 -22.87 16.02
N LEU A 721 2.49 -24.06 16.23
CA LEU A 721 2.15 -25.27 15.48
C LEU A 721 1.07 -26.03 16.27
N TYR A 722 -0.08 -26.31 15.64
CA TYR A 722 -1.20 -26.91 16.36
C TYR A 722 -1.97 -27.95 15.54
N TYR A 723 -2.59 -28.91 16.22
CA TYR A 723 -3.41 -29.95 15.59
C TYR A 723 -4.89 -29.58 15.60
N SER A 724 -5.56 -29.72 14.46
CA SER A 724 -6.98 -29.48 14.29
C SER A 724 -7.69 -30.80 13.96
N ASP A 725 -8.83 -31.07 14.57
CA ASP A 725 -9.68 -32.23 14.22
C ASP A 725 -10.50 -31.96 12.94
N ASP A 726 -10.70 -30.68 12.60
CA ASP A 726 -11.40 -30.23 11.39
C ASP A 726 -10.88 -28.85 10.96
N TYR A 727 -9.85 -28.85 10.09
CA TYR A 727 -9.24 -27.63 9.58
C TYR A 727 -10.23 -26.75 8.80
N THR A 728 -11.37 -27.28 8.34
CA THR A 728 -12.37 -26.47 7.62
C THR A 728 -13.22 -25.59 8.55
N LYS A 729 -13.16 -25.85 9.86
CA LYS A 729 -13.79 -25.04 10.90
C LYS A 729 -12.76 -24.15 11.62
N ASP A 730 -11.51 -24.20 11.22
CA ASP A 730 -10.40 -23.50 11.87
C ASP A 730 -10.18 -22.12 11.24
N THR A 731 -10.38 -21.05 12.00
CA THR A 731 -10.31 -19.66 11.51
C THR A 731 -8.94 -19.01 11.68
N GLY A 732 -7.85 -19.79 11.79
CA GLY A 732 -6.52 -19.27 12.10
C GLY A 732 -6.22 -19.17 13.60
N SER A 733 -6.78 -20.11 14.36
CA SER A 733 -6.63 -20.39 15.80
C SER A 733 -7.49 -19.59 16.78
N ASN A 734 -8.55 -20.25 17.25
CA ASN A 734 -8.93 -20.24 18.66
C ASN A 734 -9.27 -21.68 19.07
N THR A 735 -8.33 -22.39 19.67
CA THR A 735 -8.60 -23.70 20.29
C THR A 735 -9.37 -23.49 21.60
N SER A 736 -10.70 -23.30 21.49
CA SER A 736 -11.67 -23.77 22.48
C SER A 736 -13.12 -23.70 21.95
N GLY A 737 -13.55 -24.81 21.32
CA GLY A 737 -14.85 -25.46 21.50
C GLY A 737 -16.11 -24.88 20.86
N GLY A 738 -16.63 -25.57 19.83
CA GLY A 738 -18.07 -25.57 19.47
C GLY A 738 -18.37 -25.65 17.97
N ALA A 739 -18.54 -26.87 17.44
CA ALA A 739 -18.81 -27.21 16.03
C ALA A 739 -20.22 -26.83 15.51
N VAL A 740 -20.33 -26.54 14.19
CA VAL A 740 -21.30 -27.04 13.16
C VAL A 740 -20.82 -26.51 11.77
N SER A 741 -20.07 -27.26 10.95
CA SER A 741 -20.42 -28.06 9.74
C SER A 741 -21.00 -27.25 8.57
N GLY A 742 -20.54 -27.30 7.32
CA GLY A 742 -19.52 -28.05 6.57
C GLY A 742 -19.37 -27.38 5.18
N GLY A 743 -18.53 -27.82 4.24
CA GLY A 743 -17.68 -28.98 4.18
C GLY A 743 -16.67 -28.87 3.02
N ASN A 744 -15.44 -29.22 3.40
CA ASN A 744 -14.45 -30.08 2.74
C ASN A 744 -13.89 -29.91 1.32
N ALA A 745 -12.56 -29.92 1.32
CA ALA A 745 -11.63 -30.02 0.21
C ALA A 745 -11.42 -31.47 -0.27
N ALA A 746 -10.98 -31.64 -1.52
CA ALA A 746 -9.93 -32.59 -1.91
C ALA A 746 -9.57 -32.42 -3.39
N ALA A 747 -8.27 -32.36 -3.68
CA ALA A 747 -7.70 -32.31 -5.01
C ALA A 747 -8.03 -33.57 -5.83
N SER A 748 -8.40 -33.40 -7.11
CA SER A 748 -7.95 -34.16 -8.30
C SER A 748 -8.66 -33.62 -9.58
N PRO A 749 -8.30 -34.11 -10.78
CA PRO A 749 -7.59 -33.41 -11.86
C PRO A 749 -8.49 -32.56 -12.78
N GLN A 750 -7.99 -31.45 -13.35
CA GLN A 750 -8.71 -30.78 -14.46
C GLN A 750 -8.02 -30.92 -15.83
N PRO A 751 -8.75 -31.36 -16.88
CA PRO A 751 -8.27 -31.46 -18.26
C PRO A 751 -8.14 -30.12 -18.96
N SER A 752 -7.33 -30.10 -20.02
CA SER A 752 -7.24 -29.06 -21.05
C SER A 752 -8.59 -28.76 -21.75
N ALA A 753 -9.03 -27.49 -21.79
CA ALA A 753 -9.69 -26.85 -22.95
C ALA A 753 -9.99 -25.33 -22.73
N SER A 754 -9.41 -24.53 -23.64
CA SER A 754 -9.94 -23.30 -24.28
C SER A 754 -10.03 -21.95 -23.54
N ALA A 755 -9.31 -21.00 -24.13
CA ALA A 755 -9.19 -19.58 -23.80
C ALA A 755 -10.52 -18.79 -23.83
N VAL A 756 -10.65 -17.85 -22.89
CA VAL A 756 -11.44 -16.62 -23.02
C VAL A 756 -10.45 -15.45 -22.97
N PRO A 757 -10.43 -14.52 -23.95
CA PRO A 757 -9.44 -13.45 -24.05
C PRO A 757 -9.87 -12.18 -23.30
N GLN A 758 -8.90 -11.49 -22.67
CA GLN A 758 -9.01 -10.10 -22.20
C GLN A 758 -8.24 -9.17 -23.15
N PRO A 759 -8.84 -8.04 -23.60
CA PRO A 759 -8.10 -6.90 -24.15
C PRO A 759 -8.23 -5.57 -23.37
N SER A 760 -7.06 -4.98 -23.09
CA SER A 760 -6.57 -3.60 -23.36
C SER A 760 -7.52 -2.40 -23.59
N ALA A 761 -7.14 -1.27 -22.97
CA ALA A 761 -7.77 0.05 -22.99
C ALA A 761 -7.76 0.77 -24.36
N SER A 762 -8.89 1.39 -24.72
CA SER A 762 -9.05 2.35 -25.82
C SER A 762 -9.39 3.76 -25.31
N ALA A 763 -9.05 4.75 -26.13
CA ALA A 763 -8.96 6.20 -25.89
C ALA A 763 -10.27 6.94 -25.52
N VAL A 764 -10.11 8.12 -24.90
CA VAL A 764 -11.17 9.13 -24.69
C VAL A 764 -11.55 9.78 -26.04
N PRO A 765 -12.84 9.88 -26.41
CA PRO A 765 -13.25 10.52 -27.66
C PRO A 765 -13.34 12.05 -27.56
N GLN A 766 -13.19 12.70 -28.71
CA GLN A 766 -13.41 14.13 -28.90
C GLN A 766 -14.93 14.44 -28.90
N ALA A 767 -15.31 15.63 -28.41
CA ALA A 767 -16.71 16.02 -28.21
C ALA A 767 -17.59 15.88 -29.47
N GLY A 768 -18.53 14.92 -29.44
CA GLY A 768 -19.60 14.75 -30.42
C GLY A 768 -19.72 13.35 -31.07
N GLU A 769 -18.75 12.45 -30.88
CA GLU A 769 -18.79 11.08 -31.39
C GLU A 769 -18.83 10.04 -30.25
N SER A 770 -19.49 8.91 -30.52
CA SER A 770 -19.69 7.84 -29.53
C SER A 770 -18.38 7.14 -29.22
N GLN A 771 -18.08 6.96 -27.94
CA GLN A 771 -17.01 6.07 -27.47
C GLN A 771 -17.31 4.58 -27.75
N TYR A 772 -18.54 4.26 -28.19
CA TYR A 772 -18.99 2.90 -28.44
C TYR A 772 -19.54 2.72 -29.87
N THR A 773 -19.05 1.69 -30.54
CA THR A 773 -19.37 1.34 -31.94
C THR A 773 -20.83 0.93 -32.18
N ASP A 774 -21.56 0.52 -31.14
CA ASP A 774 -22.96 0.11 -31.18
C ASP A 774 -23.92 1.14 -30.56
N LEU A 775 -23.42 2.34 -30.24
CA LEU A 775 -24.20 3.43 -29.66
C LEU A 775 -24.07 4.66 -30.55
N THR A 776 -25.21 5.26 -30.93
CA THR A 776 -25.25 6.54 -31.65
C THR A 776 -25.91 7.61 -30.79
N ASN A 777 -25.66 8.88 -31.09
CA ASN A 777 -26.28 10.01 -30.38
C ASN A 777 -27.81 10.11 -30.57
N GLU A 778 -28.39 9.27 -31.44
CA GLU A 778 -29.83 9.11 -31.58
C GLU A 778 -30.43 8.08 -30.61
N HIS A 779 -29.60 7.32 -29.90
CA HIS A 779 -30.06 6.34 -28.91
C HIS A 779 -30.73 7.06 -27.73
N TRP A 780 -31.92 6.61 -27.31
CA TRP A 780 -32.72 7.29 -26.29
C TRP A 780 -32.04 7.39 -24.91
N ALA A 781 -31.09 6.48 -24.63
CA ALA A 781 -30.29 6.47 -23.40
C ALA A 781 -28.91 7.12 -23.57
N TRP A 782 -28.63 7.74 -24.72
CA TRP A 782 -27.31 8.31 -25.05
C TRP A 782 -26.75 9.18 -23.93
N ASP A 783 -27.51 10.18 -23.49
CA ASP A 783 -27.05 11.14 -22.48
C ASP A 783 -26.69 10.44 -21.17
N HIS A 784 -27.55 9.52 -20.69
CA HIS A 784 -27.33 8.79 -19.44
C HIS A 784 -26.19 7.77 -19.54
N ILE A 785 -26.02 7.11 -20.68
CA ILE A 785 -24.91 6.16 -20.90
C ILE A 785 -23.58 6.93 -20.95
N THR A 786 -23.57 8.09 -21.61
CA THR A 786 -22.40 8.97 -21.68
C THR A 786 -22.04 9.48 -20.29
N GLU A 787 -23.00 10.00 -19.53
CA GLU A 787 -22.80 10.50 -18.16
C GLU A 787 -22.23 9.43 -17.21
N MET A 788 -22.78 8.21 -17.26
CA MET A 788 -22.30 7.08 -16.46
C MET A 788 -20.90 6.60 -16.88
N SER A 789 -20.55 6.76 -18.16
CA SER A 789 -19.25 6.38 -18.72
C SER A 789 -18.16 7.41 -18.40
N ASP A 790 -18.47 8.70 -18.57
CA ASP A 790 -17.58 9.82 -18.25
C ASP A 790 -17.29 9.87 -16.75
N SER A 791 -18.26 9.49 -15.91
CA SER A 791 -18.09 9.33 -14.47
C SER A 791 -17.26 8.09 -14.06
N GLY A 792 -16.84 7.25 -15.01
CA GLY A 792 -16.09 6.01 -14.76
C GLY A 792 -16.90 4.89 -14.07
N ILE A 793 -18.22 5.06 -13.90
CA ILE A 793 -19.07 4.12 -13.14
C ILE A 793 -19.36 2.86 -13.97
N LEU A 794 -19.68 3.04 -15.25
CA LEU A 794 -19.91 1.99 -16.23
C LEU A 794 -18.97 2.15 -17.41
N ARG A 795 -18.50 1.04 -17.97
CA ARG A 795 -17.71 1.02 -19.21
C ARG A 795 -18.32 0.05 -20.20
N GLY A 796 -18.01 0.26 -21.49
CA GLY A 796 -18.28 -0.70 -22.56
C GLY A 796 -17.36 -1.92 -22.48
N TYR A 797 -17.53 -2.80 -23.44
CA TYR A 797 -16.75 -4.02 -23.64
C TYR A 797 -15.54 -3.74 -24.52
N ASP A 798 -14.56 -4.62 -24.44
CA ASP A 798 -13.26 -4.46 -25.10
C ASP A 798 -13.34 -4.56 -26.64
N ASP A 799 -14.48 -5.03 -27.18
CA ASP A 799 -14.80 -4.99 -28.60
C ASP A 799 -15.29 -3.59 -29.07
N GLY A 800 -15.24 -2.60 -28.18
CA GLY A 800 -15.69 -1.24 -28.43
C GLY A 800 -17.21 -1.08 -28.42
N THR A 801 -17.98 -2.04 -27.89
CA THR A 801 -19.46 -1.95 -27.77
C THR A 801 -19.90 -1.60 -26.34
N PHE A 802 -21.04 -0.93 -26.16
CA PHE A 802 -21.68 -0.73 -24.85
C PHE A 802 -22.71 -1.82 -24.52
N ARG A 803 -23.33 -2.39 -25.55
CA ARG A 803 -24.46 -3.34 -25.52
C ARG A 803 -25.65 -2.78 -24.74
N PRO A 804 -26.24 -1.65 -25.16
CA PRO A 804 -27.32 -0.97 -24.42
C PRO A 804 -28.54 -1.88 -24.17
N GLU A 805 -28.79 -2.83 -25.06
CA GLU A 805 -29.93 -3.76 -25.00
C GLU A 805 -29.62 -5.08 -24.28
N ALA A 806 -28.37 -5.30 -23.82
CA ALA A 806 -28.05 -6.47 -23.01
C ALA A 806 -28.65 -6.34 -21.60
N TYR A 807 -29.12 -7.45 -21.03
CA TYR A 807 -29.62 -7.47 -19.66
C TYR A 807 -28.50 -7.31 -18.64
N THR A 808 -28.81 -6.70 -17.49
CA THR A 808 -27.87 -6.49 -16.38
C THR A 808 -28.15 -7.49 -15.26
N THR A 809 -27.11 -8.08 -14.69
CA THR A 809 -27.21 -8.99 -13.54
C THR A 809 -27.32 -8.24 -12.20
N ARG A 810 -27.80 -8.92 -11.15
CA ARG A 810 -27.90 -8.35 -9.80
C ARG A 810 -26.53 -7.99 -9.22
N ALA A 811 -25.48 -8.77 -9.51
CA ALA A 811 -24.10 -8.47 -9.15
C ALA A 811 -23.57 -7.20 -9.82
N GLU A 812 -23.77 -7.06 -11.14
CA GLU A 812 -23.39 -5.85 -11.88
C GLU A 812 -24.13 -4.62 -11.35
N PHE A 813 -25.41 -4.74 -11.02
CA PHE A 813 -26.17 -3.61 -10.46
C PHE A 813 -25.69 -3.20 -9.06
N ALA A 814 -25.39 -4.16 -8.18
CA ALA A 814 -24.81 -3.86 -6.87
C ALA A 814 -23.44 -3.16 -6.99
N MET A 815 -22.63 -3.56 -7.97
CA MET A 815 -21.36 -2.91 -8.31
C MET A 815 -21.54 -1.47 -8.77
N ILE A 816 -22.53 -1.20 -9.63
CA ILE A 816 -22.84 0.17 -10.09
C ILE A 816 -23.19 1.07 -8.91
N VAL A 817 -24.09 0.62 -8.04
CA VAL A 817 -24.51 1.40 -6.85
C VAL A 817 -23.34 1.57 -5.88
N CYS A 818 -22.53 0.52 -5.67
CA CYS A 818 -21.32 0.59 -4.84
C CYS A 818 -20.36 1.65 -5.37
N ARG A 819 -20.00 1.63 -6.66
CA ARG A 819 -19.05 2.59 -7.25
C ARG A 819 -19.47 4.05 -7.12
N ILE A 820 -20.77 4.33 -7.12
CA ILE A 820 -21.26 5.72 -6.97
C ILE A 820 -20.95 6.27 -5.58
N PHE A 821 -21.02 5.43 -4.54
CA PHE A 821 -20.91 5.89 -3.14
C PHE A 821 -19.61 5.45 -2.45
N ALA A 822 -18.95 4.40 -2.93
CA ALA A 822 -17.72 3.83 -2.36
C ALA A 822 -16.44 4.47 -2.91
N ASN A 823 -16.54 5.53 -3.72
CA ASN A 823 -15.42 6.41 -4.09
C ASN A 823 -14.90 7.26 -2.91
N SER A 824 -15.36 6.98 -1.69
CA SER A 824 -14.99 7.65 -0.44
C SER A 824 -14.33 6.65 0.53
N GLY A 825 -13.26 5.96 0.10
CA GLY A 825 -12.22 5.30 0.94
C GLY A 825 -12.64 4.28 2.01
N ASN A 826 -13.93 4.08 2.26
CA ASN A 826 -14.48 3.40 3.42
C ASN A 826 -15.35 2.24 2.94
N THR A 827 -14.76 1.07 2.74
CA THR A 827 -15.53 -0.17 2.70
C THR A 827 -14.94 -1.20 3.66
N PRO A 828 -15.68 -1.64 4.69
CA PRO A 828 -15.28 -2.78 5.48
C PRO A 828 -15.41 -4.05 4.62
N MET A 829 -14.26 -4.56 4.13
CA MET A 829 -14.18 -5.75 3.26
C MET A 829 -14.60 -7.08 3.93
N ASN A 830 -14.98 -7.05 5.20
CA ASN A 830 -15.23 -8.24 6.02
C ASN A 830 -16.52 -8.20 6.86
N ALA A 831 -17.55 -7.47 6.42
CA ALA A 831 -18.87 -7.70 6.98
C ALA A 831 -19.32 -9.13 6.65
N ALA A 832 -19.78 -9.90 7.64
CA ALA A 832 -20.31 -11.24 7.43
C ALA A 832 -21.50 -11.16 6.46
N LEU A 833 -21.29 -11.63 5.23
CA LEU A 833 -22.32 -11.72 4.21
C LEU A 833 -23.26 -12.87 4.57
N GLU A 834 -24.53 -12.56 4.85
CA GLU A 834 -25.58 -13.56 5.13
C GLU A 834 -26.06 -14.29 3.86
N PHE A 835 -25.48 -14.00 2.69
CA PHE A 835 -25.86 -14.59 1.41
C PHE A 835 -25.01 -15.82 1.09
N GLU A 836 -25.63 -16.98 1.10
CA GLU A 836 -24.94 -18.27 0.95
C GLU A 836 -24.43 -18.55 -0.47
N ASP A 837 -24.98 -17.86 -1.47
CA ASP A 837 -24.62 -17.99 -2.89
C ASP A 837 -23.66 -16.89 -3.37
N VAL A 838 -23.08 -16.12 -2.44
CA VAL A 838 -22.00 -15.16 -2.73
C VAL A 838 -20.68 -15.79 -2.34
N GLU A 839 -19.97 -16.35 -3.32
CA GLU A 839 -18.71 -17.07 -3.11
C GLU A 839 -17.60 -16.17 -2.53
N ASN A 840 -16.70 -16.77 -1.75
CA ASN A 840 -15.47 -16.11 -1.31
C ASN A 840 -14.54 -15.90 -2.51
N GLY A 841 -14.10 -14.67 -2.74
CA GLY A 841 -13.26 -14.30 -3.90
C GLY A 841 -14.03 -13.92 -5.18
N ALA A 842 -15.36 -13.93 -5.18
CA ALA A 842 -16.14 -13.44 -6.31
C ALA A 842 -15.87 -11.94 -6.55
N TRP A 843 -15.70 -11.53 -7.81
CA TRP A 843 -15.36 -10.15 -8.21
C TRP A 843 -16.37 -9.09 -7.71
N TYR A 844 -17.62 -9.50 -7.47
CA TYR A 844 -18.69 -8.65 -6.95
C TYR A 844 -18.86 -8.72 -5.43
N ARG A 845 -18.13 -9.59 -4.72
CA ARG A 845 -18.35 -9.87 -3.29
C ARG A 845 -18.25 -8.60 -2.44
N ALA A 846 -17.25 -7.78 -2.69
CA ALA A 846 -17.04 -6.53 -1.95
C ALA A 846 -18.23 -5.56 -2.13
N ALA A 847 -18.72 -5.41 -3.35
CA ALA A 847 -19.86 -4.55 -3.66
C ALA A 847 -21.17 -5.06 -3.04
N VAL A 848 -21.40 -6.38 -3.08
CA VAL A 848 -22.57 -6.99 -2.44
C VAL A 848 -22.48 -6.88 -0.91
N GLY A 849 -21.28 -7.05 -0.34
CA GLY A 849 -21.00 -6.86 1.08
C GLY A 849 -21.27 -5.44 1.55
N TRP A 850 -20.75 -4.45 0.82
CA TRP A 850 -21.01 -3.04 1.07
C TRP A 850 -22.51 -2.71 1.00
N ALA A 851 -23.21 -3.22 -0.01
CA ALA A 851 -24.63 -2.98 -0.17
C ALA A 851 -25.45 -3.68 0.94
N ALA A 852 -25.03 -4.85 1.40
CA ALA A 852 -25.68 -5.57 2.49
C ALA A 852 -25.48 -4.84 3.82
N TYR A 853 -24.24 -4.43 4.11
CA TYR A 853 -23.87 -3.66 5.30
C TYR A 853 -24.68 -2.37 5.42
N ASN A 854 -24.89 -1.68 4.29
CA ASN A 854 -25.66 -0.45 4.24
C ASN A 854 -27.19 -0.68 4.19
N GLY A 855 -27.66 -1.93 4.30
CA GLY A 855 -29.08 -2.28 4.26
C GLY A 855 -29.74 -2.06 2.89
N ILE A 856 -28.94 -1.86 1.84
CA ILE A 856 -29.35 -1.59 0.47
C ILE A 856 -29.86 -2.88 -0.18
N VAL A 857 -29.12 -3.98 -0.03
CA VAL A 857 -29.54 -5.33 -0.43
C VAL A 857 -29.81 -6.20 0.79
N LYS A 858 -30.82 -7.09 0.70
CA LYS A 858 -31.26 -7.96 1.81
C LYS A 858 -31.37 -9.44 1.43
N GLY A 859 -31.07 -9.80 0.18
CA GLY A 859 -31.26 -11.15 -0.34
C GLY A 859 -32.73 -11.58 -0.37
N VAL A 860 -32.96 -12.83 -0.78
CA VAL A 860 -34.26 -13.51 -0.79
C VAL A 860 -34.11 -14.85 -0.07
N VAL A 861 -35.14 -15.27 0.67
CA VAL A 861 -35.13 -16.59 1.32
C VAL A 861 -35.55 -17.64 0.30
N ASN A 862 -34.66 -18.54 -0.06
CA ASN A 862 -34.91 -19.67 -0.95
C ASN A 862 -34.57 -20.98 -0.24
N GLY A 863 -35.56 -21.87 -0.07
CA GLY A 863 -35.33 -23.17 0.58
C GLY A 863 -34.92 -23.10 2.05
N GLY A 864 -35.08 -21.96 2.74
CA GLY A 864 -34.62 -21.74 4.12
C GLY A 864 -33.27 -21.02 4.23
N HIS A 865 -32.63 -20.74 3.09
CA HIS A 865 -31.35 -20.05 2.98
C HIS A 865 -31.56 -18.63 2.45
N THR A 866 -30.79 -17.66 2.95
CA THR A 866 -30.80 -16.30 2.39
C THR A 866 -29.79 -16.23 1.25
N VAL A 867 -30.27 -15.89 0.05
CA VAL A 867 -29.46 -15.85 -1.18
C VAL A 867 -29.56 -14.49 -1.88
N PHE A 868 -28.50 -14.05 -2.53
CA PHE A 868 -28.43 -12.79 -3.28
C PHE A 868 -28.84 -12.95 -4.76
N MET A 869 -28.57 -14.10 -5.35
CA MET A 869 -28.71 -14.46 -6.76
C MET A 869 -27.87 -13.58 -7.69
N PRO A 870 -26.51 -13.62 -7.60
CA PRO A 870 -25.63 -12.66 -8.28
C PRO A 870 -25.73 -12.68 -9.80
N ASP A 871 -25.89 -13.86 -10.41
CA ASP A 871 -25.88 -14.03 -11.87
C ASP A 871 -27.27 -13.89 -12.51
N GLU A 872 -28.33 -13.75 -11.70
CA GLU A 872 -29.68 -13.54 -12.22
C GLU A 872 -29.84 -12.10 -12.74
N ASN A 873 -30.56 -11.96 -13.85
CA ASN A 873 -30.85 -10.64 -14.41
C ASN A 873 -31.77 -9.85 -13.47
N ILE A 874 -31.40 -8.60 -13.17
CA ILE A 874 -32.15 -7.78 -12.23
C ILE A 874 -33.48 -7.32 -12.83
N SER A 875 -34.55 -7.42 -12.04
CA SER A 875 -35.89 -6.96 -12.43
C SER A 875 -36.05 -5.46 -12.24
N ARG A 876 -36.98 -4.85 -12.99
CA ARG A 876 -37.27 -3.40 -12.87
C ARG A 876 -37.80 -2.99 -11.51
N GLU A 877 -38.59 -3.86 -10.85
CA GLU A 877 -39.07 -3.60 -9.49
C GLU A 877 -37.96 -3.70 -8.44
N ASP A 878 -36.98 -4.62 -8.60
CA ASP A 878 -35.82 -4.76 -7.70
C ASP A 878 -34.91 -3.53 -7.74
N ILE A 879 -34.69 -2.97 -8.94
CA ILE A 879 -33.92 -1.73 -9.11
C ILE A 879 -34.55 -0.61 -8.29
N CYS A 880 -35.88 -0.43 -8.36
CA CYS A 880 -36.57 0.61 -7.60
C CYS A 880 -36.41 0.42 -6.09
N VAL A 881 -36.48 -0.82 -5.61
CA VAL A 881 -36.29 -1.16 -4.19
C VAL A 881 -34.87 -0.82 -3.72
N ILE A 882 -33.86 -1.19 -4.50
CA ILE A 882 -32.45 -0.91 -4.17
C ILE A 882 -32.20 0.59 -4.18
N LEU A 883 -32.64 1.32 -5.22
CA LEU A 883 -32.46 2.78 -5.29
C LEU A 883 -33.19 3.54 -4.18
N SER A 884 -34.41 3.09 -3.81
CA SER A 884 -35.16 3.68 -2.68
C SER A 884 -34.44 3.49 -1.36
N ARG A 885 -33.87 2.30 -1.12
CA ARG A 885 -33.08 2.02 0.10
C ARG A 885 -31.78 2.80 0.11
N THR A 886 -31.07 2.87 -1.01
CA THR A 886 -29.87 3.70 -1.16
C THR A 886 -30.18 5.15 -0.84
N GLY A 887 -31.25 5.70 -1.41
CA GLY A 887 -31.63 7.08 -1.13
C GLY A 887 -31.93 7.33 0.34
N LYS A 888 -32.72 6.46 0.98
CA LYS A 888 -33.00 6.53 2.42
C LYS A 888 -31.74 6.40 3.28
N ARG A 889 -30.79 5.55 2.89
CA ARG A 889 -29.55 5.30 3.63
C ARG A 889 -28.61 6.49 3.63
N PHE A 890 -28.55 7.22 2.51
CA PHE A 890 -27.66 8.36 2.30
C PHE A 890 -28.36 9.72 2.38
N GLY A 891 -29.58 9.76 2.94
CA GLY A 891 -30.31 11.01 3.16
C GLY A 891 -30.74 11.73 1.88
N ILE A 892 -30.77 11.03 0.75
CA ILE A 892 -31.19 11.55 -0.55
C ILE A 892 -32.70 11.79 -0.49
N SER A 893 -33.06 13.05 -0.26
CA SER A 893 -34.44 13.53 -0.20
C SER A 893 -34.84 14.07 -1.57
N ALA A 894 -36.04 13.76 -2.04
CA ALA A 894 -36.53 14.30 -3.31
C ALA A 894 -37.56 15.41 -3.10
N ASP A 895 -37.29 16.57 -3.70
CA ASP A 895 -38.27 17.57 -4.04
C ASP A 895 -38.84 17.23 -5.43
N GLY A 896 -40.05 16.67 -5.49
CA GLY A 896 -40.70 16.34 -6.76
C GLY A 896 -42.12 15.85 -6.60
N SER A 897 -43.06 16.48 -7.32
CA SER A 897 -44.48 16.08 -7.38
C SER A 897 -44.91 15.91 -8.84
N ALA A 898 -44.29 15.00 -9.57
CA ALA A 898 -44.72 14.72 -10.94
C ALA A 898 -46.07 14.00 -10.91
N ALA A 899 -47.10 14.63 -11.49
CA ALA A 899 -48.41 13.99 -11.70
C ALA A 899 -48.31 13.06 -12.93
N ALA A 900 -47.85 11.83 -12.72
CA ALA A 900 -47.93 10.77 -13.72
C ALA A 900 -49.21 9.94 -13.53
N ASP A 901 -49.74 9.37 -14.61
CA ASP A 901 -50.84 8.39 -14.55
C ASP A 901 -50.36 7.09 -13.87
N GLU A 902 -51.28 6.34 -13.25
CA GLU A 902 -50.97 5.02 -12.68
C GLU A 902 -50.58 4.03 -13.79
N PHE A 903 -49.64 3.13 -13.49
CA PHE A 903 -49.25 2.08 -14.43
C PHE A 903 -50.40 1.09 -14.67
N THR A 904 -50.63 0.73 -15.93
CA THR A 904 -51.74 -0.15 -16.33
C THR A 904 -51.61 -1.59 -15.79
N ASP A 905 -50.40 -1.98 -15.41
CA ASP A 905 -50.02 -3.25 -14.79
C ASP A 905 -49.57 -3.08 -13.32
N ALA A 906 -50.01 -2.03 -12.63
CA ALA A 906 -49.67 -1.81 -11.23
C ALA A 906 -50.03 -3.00 -10.32
N ALA A 907 -51.05 -3.80 -10.70
CA ALA A 907 -51.45 -5.02 -10.00
C ALA A 907 -50.40 -6.16 -10.09
N ASP A 908 -49.45 -6.09 -11.02
CA ASP A 908 -48.38 -7.08 -11.19
C ASP A 908 -47.12 -6.72 -10.38
N ILE A 909 -47.08 -5.54 -9.76
CA ILE A 909 -45.99 -5.09 -8.87
C ILE A 909 -46.09 -5.88 -7.57
N SER A 910 -44.96 -6.41 -7.12
CA SER A 910 -44.96 -7.16 -5.85
C SER A 910 -45.14 -6.24 -4.65
N ASP A 911 -45.84 -6.73 -3.62
CA ASP A 911 -46.09 -5.98 -2.38
C ASP A 911 -44.82 -5.36 -1.76
N TYR A 912 -43.68 -6.05 -1.84
CA TYR A 912 -42.41 -5.56 -1.29
C TYR A 912 -41.81 -4.38 -2.08
N ALA A 913 -42.22 -4.20 -3.33
CA ALA A 913 -41.70 -3.20 -4.25
C ALA A 913 -42.67 -2.03 -4.48
N ALA A 914 -43.95 -2.18 -4.15
CA ALA A 914 -45.00 -1.19 -4.42
C ALA A 914 -44.63 0.24 -3.98
N ASP A 915 -44.21 0.42 -2.72
CA ASP A 915 -43.83 1.74 -2.20
C ASP A 915 -42.60 2.32 -2.92
N SER A 916 -41.64 1.47 -3.28
CA SER A 916 -40.41 1.91 -3.95
C SER A 916 -40.67 2.27 -5.41
N VAL A 917 -41.53 1.53 -6.10
CA VAL A 917 -41.95 1.85 -7.46
C VAL A 917 -42.76 3.15 -7.48
N GLU A 918 -43.66 3.34 -6.52
CA GLU A 918 -44.40 4.60 -6.37
C GLU A 918 -43.48 5.78 -6.08
N GLU A 919 -42.49 5.61 -5.19
CA GLU A 919 -41.47 6.62 -4.91
C GLU A 919 -40.72 7.03 -6.19
N MET A 920 -40.21 6.06 -6.95
CA MET A 920 -39.47 6.33 -8.18
C MET A 920 -40.35 6.95 -9.26
N ARG A 921 -41.65 6.62 -9.29
CA ARG A 921 -42.63 7.18 -10.23
C ARG A 921 -42.92 8.64 -9.91
N VAL A 922 -43.17 8.96 -8.64
CA VAL A 922 -43.40 10.35 -8.17
C VAL A 922 -42.18 11.23 -8.41
N ARG A 923 -40.97 10.65 -8.30
CA ARG A 923 -39.68 11.29 -8.61
C ARG A 923 -39.41 11.45 -10.12
N GLY A 924 -40.25 10.88 -10.99
CA GLY A 924 -40.05 10.94 -12.45
C GLY A 924 -38.90 10.06 -12.97
N ILE A 925 -38.32 9.21 -12.12
CA ILE A 925 -37.23 8.28 -12.47
C ILE A 925 -37.77 7.14 -13.34
N VAL A 926 -38.99 6.67 -13.04
CA VAL A 926 -39.69 5.66 -13.85
C VAL A 926 -40.98 6.22 -14.45
N ASN A 927 -41.07 6.17 -15.78
CA ASN A 927 -42.22 6.68 -16.55
C ASN A 927 -42.98 5.57 -17.31
N GLY A 928 -42.62 4.30 -17.07
CA GLY A 928 -43.21 3.13 -17.76
C GLY A 928 -42.66 2.89 -19.16
N LYS A 929 -43.17 1.84 -19.80
CA LYS A 929 -42.91 1.39 -21.18
C LYS A 929 -44.16 1.60 -22.06
N ASP A 930 -44.07 1.22 -23.33
CA ASP A 930 -45.17 1.24 -24.28
C ASP A 930 -46.47 0.64 -23.70
N GLY A 931 -47.58 1.35 -23.91
CA GLY A 931 -48.90 0.95 -23.37
C GLY A 931 -49.16 1.37 -21.92
N GLY A 932 -48.30 2.23 -21.34
CA GLY A 932 -48.48 2.76 -19.98
C GLY A 932 -48.18 1.74 -18.87
N ARG A 933 -47.40 0.70 -19.17
CA ARG A 933 -47.07 -0.40 -18.27
C ARG A 933 -45.70 -0.21 -17.62
N PHE A 934 -45.50 -0.59 -16.38
CA PHE A 934 -44.20 -0.59 -15.69
C PHE A 934 -43.35 -1.81 -16.04
N ALA A 935 -43.98 -2.95 -16.28
CA ALA A 935 -43.38 -4.26 -16.49
C ALA A 935 -42.47 -4.71 -15.32
N PRO A 936 -43.02 -4.89 -14.10
CA PRO A 936 -42.25 -5.08 -12.87
C PRO A 936 -41.28 -6.27 -12.90
N LYS A 937 -41.67 -7.36 -13.57
CA LYS A 937 -40.92 -8.63 -13.62
C LYS A 937 -39.98 -8.77 -14.81
N GLU A 938 -39.98 -7.82 -15.74
CA GLU A 938 -39.06 -7.86 -16.88
C GLU A 938 -37.63 -7.52 -16.41
N SER A 939 -36.63 -8.23 -16.96
CA SER A 939 -35.22 -7.91 -16.77
C SER A 939 -34.89 -6.55 -17.38
N ALA A 940 -34.09 -5.76 -16.66
CA ALA A 940 -33.68 -4.45 -17.12
C ALA A 940 -32.46 -4.53 -18.04
N THR A 941 -32.47 -3.74 -19.12
CA THR A 941 -31.30 -3.59 -19.99
C THR A 941 -30.28 -2.62 -19.40
N ARG A 942 -29.04 -2.68 -19.86
CA ARG A 942 -27.97 -1.75 -19.45
C ARG A 942 -28.36 -0.29 -19.67
N ALA A 943 -29.06 0.02 -20.76
CA ALA A 943 -29.59 1.35 -21.04
C ALA A 943 -30.65 1.82 -20.01
N GLU A 944 -31.57 0.92 -19.62
CA GLU A 944 -32.57 1.21 -18.58
C GLU A 944 -31.92 1.44 -17.22
N VAL A 945 -30.90 0.65 -16.86
CA VAL A 945 -30.12 0.80 -15.63
C VAL A 945 -29.40 2.16 -15.61
N CYS A 946 -28.72 2.55 -16.69
CA CYS A 946 -28.03 3.86 -16.75
C CYS A 946 -28.98 5.01 -16.50
N LYS A 947 -30.14 5.03 -17.18
CA LYS A 947 -31.15 6.07 -17.00
C LYS A 947 -31.67 6.13 -15.57
N MET A 948 -32.07 4.98 -15.01
CA MET A 948 -32.65 4.95 -13.66
C MET A 948 -31.64 5.38 -12.60
N VAL A 949 -30.38 4.97 -12.72
CA VAL A 949 -29.31 5.33 -11.79
C VAL A 949 -28.92 6.79 -11.91
N ALA A 950 -28.72 7.30 -13.13
CA ALA A 950 -28.33 8.68 -13.38
C ALA A 950 -29.34 9.67 -12.78
N LEU A 951 -30.63 9.48 -13.09
CA LEU A 951 -31.73 10.30 -12.57
C LEU A 951 -31.94 10.15 -11.05
N SER A 952 -31.40 9.11 -10.42
CA SER A 952 -31.63 8.82 -9.01
C SER A 952 -30.53 9.32 -8.09
N LEU A 953 -29.27 9.32 -8.54
CA LEU A 953 -28.11 9.34 -7.65
C LEU A 953 -26.95 10.25 -8.10
N LEU A 954 -26.85 10.67 -9.37
CA LEU A 954 -25.67 11.42 -9.85
C LEU A 954 -25.64 12.90 -9.49
N ASP A 955 -26.81 13.52 -9.27
CA ASP A 955 -26.92 14.93 -8.84
C ASP A 955 -26.51 15.18 -7.36
N PHE A 956 -26.07 14.14 -6.65
CA PHE A 956 -25.74 14.17 -5.21
C PHE A 956 -24.24 13.98 -4.93
N LYS A 957 -23.41 14.06 -5.98
CA LYS A 957 -21.94 14.06 -5.88
C LYS A 957 -21.39 15.42 -5.47
#